data_AF-A0AAN7EBN3-F1
#
_entry.id   AF-A0AAN7EBN3-F1
#
_cell.length_a   1.000
_cell.length_b   1.000
_cell.length_c   1.000
_cell.angle_alpha   90.00
_cell.angle_beta   90.00
_cell.angle_gamma   90.00
#
_symmetry.space_group_name_H-M   'P 1'
#
loop_
_entity.id
_entity.type
_entity.pdbx_description
1 polymer ?
#
loop_
_entity_poly.entity_id
_entity_poly.type
_entity_poly.pdbx_seq_one_letter_code
_entity_poly.pdbx_strand_id
1 'polypeptide(L)'
;MDLPSLAVILQAALSPNPDERKAAEQSLNQFQYTPQHLVRLLQIIVDNNCDMAVRQAASIHFKNFIAKNWAPHDPDEQLKILPADKDMVRDHILVFVTQLPPLLRAQLGECLKTLINSDYPEQWPRLLDWVKHNLQDQQVHGALYVLRILARKYEFKSDEERTPVYHIVEETFPHLLNIFNRLVQIVNPPLDVADLIKLICKIFWSSIYLEIPKQLFDPNVFNAWMILFLNMLESPVPLEGQPADPELRKSWGWWKVKKWTIHILNRLYTRLILLRFGDLKLQNPENKAFAQMFQKNYAGKILECHINLLNVIRVGGYLPDRVINLILQYLSNSISKNTMYTLLQSRLDSLLFEIVFPLMCFNDNDQKLWDEDPHEYVRKGYDIIEDLYSPRTAAMDFVSELVRKRGKENLHKFIQFIVGIFKSYDEAPVEYKPYRQKDGALLAIGALCDKLKQTEPYKSQLEPMLVQHVFPEFNSPVGHLRAKAAWVAGQYAHINFADQNNFLKALHSVVSGMRDSELPVRVDSVFALRSFVEACRDLNEIRPILPQLLDEFFKLMNEVENEDLVFTLETIVDKFGEEMAPYALGLCQNLAAAFWRCMNTAEAEDEADDPGALAAVGCLRAISTILESVSRLPHLFVQVEPTLLPIMRRMLSSDGQEVFEEVLEIVSYMTFFSPTISMDMWSLWPLMMEALADFAIDYFPNILVPLDNYVSRGTAHFLACKEPDYQQSLWSMISSIMADKNMEDNDIEPAPKLIQVLFQNCKGQVDQWVEPYLRATVERLRRAEKSYLKCLLIQVIADALYYNASLTLSILQKLGVATEIFNLWFQMLQQVKKSGLRANFKREHDKKVCCLGLTSLLLLPADQLPAEALGRVFKAALDLLVAYKDQVAEAAKEEEAEDDDDDGMDGFQTDDEDDDGDGSDKEMGVDTEDGDEADSIKLQKLAEQAKAFRPNDSDDDDSDDDYSDDEELQSPIDEVDPFIFFVDSIKALQASDPLRFQNLTQTLDFHYQALANGVAQHAEQRRVEIEKERMEKAAATVAS
;
A
#
# COMPACT_ATOMS: atom_id res chain seq x y z
N MET A 1 30.17 -27.65 32.88
CA MET A 1 31.21 -27.84 31.85
C MET A 1 32.24 -26.75 32.03
N ASP A 2 33.52 -27.08 31.88
CA ASP A 2 34.63 -26.15 32.09
C ASP A 2 34.95 -25.37 30.80
N LEU A 3 35.50 -24.16 30.94
CA LEU A 3 35.86 -23.27 29.83
C LEU A 3 36.65 -23.95 28.69
N PRO A 4 37.67 -24.79 28.96
CA PRO A 4 38.44 -25.41 27.87
C PRO A 4 37.63 -26.40 27.05
N SER A 5 36.66 -27.10 27.66
CA SER A 5 35.79 -28.04 26.95
C SER A 5 34.83 -27.31 26.01
N LEU A 6 34.31 -26.16 26.43
CA LEU A 6 33.43 -25.34 25.60
C LEU A 6 34.18 -24.73 24.41
N ALA A 7 35.42 -24.28 24.62
CA ALA A 7 36.29 -23.79 23.54
C ALA A 7 36.59 -24.87 22.49
N VAL A 8 36.84 -26.12 22.90
CA VAL A 8 37.05 -27.26 21.97
C VAL A 8 35.78 -27.60 21.18
N ILE A 9 34.59 -27.53 21.79
CA ILE A 9 33.32 -27.75 21.09
C ILE A 9 33.09 -26.64 20.05
N LEU A 10 33.34 -25.37 20.41
CA LEU A 10 33.25 -24.24 19.48
C LEU A 10 34.27 -24.35 18.33
N GLN A 11 35.46 -24.88 18.60
CA GLN A 11 36.46 -25.18 17.56
C GLN A 11 36.00 -26.32 16.63
N ALA A 12 35.33 -27.35 17.16
CA ALA A 12 34.76 -28.44 16.36
C ALA A 12 33.57 -27.98 15.48
N ALA A 13 32.79 -26.99 15.94
CA ALA A 13 31.74 -26.36 15.13
C ALA A 13 32.30 -25.59 13.90
N LEU A 14 33.60 -25.26 13.91
CA LEU A 14 34.32 -24.63 12.80
C LEU A 14 35.07 -25.66 11.92
N SER A 15 34.90 -26.96 12.16
CA SER A 15 35.55 -28.00 11.35
C SER A 15 34.96 -28.05 9.94
N PRO A 16 35.80 -28.24 8.89
CA PRO A 16 35.30 -28.52 7.53
C PRO A 16 34.64 -29.90 7.40
N ASN A 17 34.73 -30.76 8.44
CA ASN A 17 34.05 -32.05 8.47
C ASN A 17 32.58 -31.87 8.92
N PRO A 18 31.57 -32.18 8.07
CA PRO A 18 30.17 -31.96 8.39
C PRO A 18 29.67 -32.80 9.58
N ASP A 19 30.26 -33.96 9.84
CA ASP A 19 29.86 -34.83 10.96
C ASP A 19 30.36 -34.28 12.32
N GLU A 20 31.57 -33.72 12.36
CA GLU A 20 32.13 -33.05 13.54
C GLU A 20 31.34 -31.77 13.87
N ARG A 21 31.00 -30.97 12.85
CA ARG A 21 30.18 -29.77 13.02
C ARG A 21 28.80 -30.09 13.58
N LYS A 22 28.09 -31.08 13.00
CA LYS A 22 26.77 -31.52 13.51
C LYS A 22 26.85 -32.05 14.94
N ALA A 23 27.90 -32.81 15.29
CA ALA A 23 28.09 -33.29 16.65
C ALA A 23 28.38 -32.14 17.65
N ALA A 24 29.13 -31.11 17.22
CA ALA A 24 29.39 -29.92 18.01
C ALA A 24 28.13 -29.07 18.24
N GLU A 25 27.33 -28.83 17.19
CA GLU A 25 26.04 -28.12 17.27
C GLU A 25 25.04 -28.85 18.19
N GLN A 26 24.91 -30.18 18.05
CA GLN A 26 24.09 -31.00 18.96
C GLN A 26 24.57 -30.90 20.41
N SER A 27 25.88 -30.87 20.62
CA SER A 27 26.45 -30.68 21.97
C SER A 27 26.11 -29.29 22.53
N LEU A 28 26.31 -28.22 21.74
CA LEU A 28 25.95 -26.85 22.15
C LEU A 28 24.46 -26.75 22.52
N ASN A 29 23.57 -27.30 21.71
CA ASN A 29 22.13 -27.33 21.96
C ASN A 29 21.74 -28.11 23.24
N GLN A 30 22.51 -29.13 23.63
CA GLN A 30 22.31 -29.84 24.90
C GLN A 30 22.80 -29.02 26.11
N PHE A 31 23.87 -28.24 25.96
CA PHE A 31 24.49 -27.51 27.06
C PHE A 31 24.01 -26.07 27.24
N GLN A 32 23.28 -25.50 26.29
CA GLN A 32 22.85 -24.10 26.29
C GLN A 32 22.06 -23.67 27.55
N TYR A 33 21.26 -24.58 28.13
CA TYR A 33 20.47 -24.35 29.35
C TYR A 33 21.23 -24.63 30.67
N THR A 34 22.54 -24.89 30.61
CA THR A 34 23.35 -25.15 31.82
C THR A 34 23.60 -23.82 32.57
N PRO A 35 23.49 -23.78 33.91
CA PRO A 35 23.87 -22.60 34.69
C PRO A 35 25.28 -22.09 34.37
N GLN A 36 25.42 -20.76 34.29
CA GLN A 36 26.62 -20.02 33.89
C GLN A 36 27.09 -20.27 32.44
N HIS A 37 26.30 -20.91 31.56
CA HIS A 37 26.69 -21.11 30.16
C HIS A 37 26.94 -19.77 29.45
N LEU A 38 26.03 -18.80 29.61
CA LEU A 38 26.18 -17.42 29.12
C LEU A 38 27.46 -16.74 29.62
N VAL A 39 27.73 -16.83 30.92
CA VAL A 39 28.92 -16.21 31.54
C VAL A 39 30.21 -16.84 31.00
N ARG A 40 30.22 -18.15 30.74
CA ARG A 40 31.37 -18.86 30.13
C ARG A 40 31.57 -18.49 28.65
N LEU A 41 30.50 -18.34 27.87
CA LEU A 41 30.60 -17.80 26.50
C LEU A 41 31.19 -16.40 26.52
N LEU A 42 30.71 -15.51 27.39
CA LEU A 42 31.21 -14.15 27.54
C LEU A 42 32.71 -14.11 27.93
N GLN A 43 33.14 -15.03 28.80
CA GLN A 43 34.57 -15.21 29.13
C GLN A 43 35.42 -15.65 27.93
N ILE A 44 34.93 -16.57 27.09
CA ILE A 44 35.63 -17.01 25.87
C ILE A 44 35.74 -15.87 24.85
N ILE A 45 34.68 -15.06 24.68
CA ILE A 45 34.68 -13.89 23.77
C ILE A 45 35.76 -12.88 24.16
N VAL A 46 36.01 -12.69 25.47
CA VAL A 46 36.98 -11.72 26.01
C VAL A 46 38.40 -12.28 26.07
N ASP A 47 38.58 -13.59 26.21
CA ASP A 47 39.89 -14.21 26.35
C ASP A 47 40.76 -14.04 25.08
N ASN A 48 41.79 -13.21 25.18
CA ASN A 48 42.76 -12.97 24.12
C ASN A 48 43.69 -14.16 23.84
N ASN A 49 43.65 -15.22 24.66
CA ASN A 49 44.37 -16.47 24.39
C ASN A 49 43.59 -17.42 23.46
N CYS A 50 42.29 -17.17 23.23
CA CYS A 50 41.47 -17.93 22.30
C CYS A 50 41.59 -17.39 20.87
N ASP A 51 41.54 -18.27 19.87
CA ASP A 51 41.59 -17.90 18.46
C ASP A 51 40.37 -17.07 18.03
N MET A 52 40.56 -16.14 17.09
CA MET A 52 39.53 -15.18 16.66
C MET A 52 38.29 -15.88 16.12
N ALA A 53 38.46 -16.98 15.36
CA ALA A 53 37.34 -17.75 14.83
C ALA A 53 36.49 -18.38 15.95
N VAL A 54 37.13 -18.92 17.00
CA VAL A 54 36.44 -19.47 18.18
C VAL A 54 35.72 -18.38 18.97
N ARG A 55 36.33 -17.19 19.10
CA ARG A 55 35.70 -16.02 19.74
C ARG A 55 34.48 -15.51 18.97
N GLN A 56 34.54 -15.54 17.64
CA GLN A 56 33.43 -15.17 16.75
C GLN A 56 32.29 -16.21 16.81
N ALA A 57 32.61 -17.51 16.78
CA ALA A 57 31.61 -18.56 16.98
C ALA A 57 30.91 -18.43 18.34
N ALA A 58 31.68 -18.13 19.41
CA ALA A 58 31.14 -17.86 20.74
C ALA A 58 30.19 -16.64 20.75
N SER A 59 30.54 -15.55 20.08
CA SER A 59 29.71 -14.34 20.04
C SER A 59 28.43 -14.51 19.23
N ILE A 60 28.47 -15.25 18.12
CA ILE A 60 27.27 -15.59 17.33
C ILE A 60 26.33 -16.50 18.13
N HIS A 61 26.85 -17.54 18.79
CA HIS A 61 26.03 -18.40 19.65
C HIS A 61 25.43 -17.64 20.84
N PHE A 62 26.20 -16.74 21.45
CA PHE A 62 25.74 -15.86 22.53
C PHE A 62 24.61 -14.93 22.06
N LYS A 63 24.74 -14.30 20.88
CA LYS A 63 23.69 -13.49 20.24
C LYS A 63 22.40 -14.29 20.02
N ASN A 64 22.51 -15.42 19.32
CA ASN A 64 21.36 -16.24 18.94
C ASN A 64 20.63 -16.80 20.18
N PHE A 65 21.36 -17.08 21.26
CA PHE A 65 20.76 -17.52 22.52
C PHE A 65 20.05 -16.38 23.26
N ILE A 66 20.63 -15.17 23.32
CA ILE A 66 19.99 -14.00 23.94
C ILE A 66 18.72 -13.62 23.18
N ALA A 67 18.80 -13.49 21.84
CA ALA A 67 17.65 -13.14 21.01
C ALA A 67 16.44 -14.08 21.24
N LYS A 68 16.67 -15.39 21.40
CA LYS A 68 15.62 -16.39 21.57
C LYS A 68 15.13 -16.62 23.01
N ASN A 69 15.91 -16.26 24.03
CA ASN A 69 15.63 -16.67 25.42
C ASN A 69 15.67 -15.53 26.44
N TRP A 70 15.95 -14.28 26.05
CA TRP A 70 16.04 -13.18 27.00
C TRP A 70 14.67 -12.71 27.51
N ALA A 71 13.69 -12.57 26.61
CA ALA A 71 12.29 -12.30 26.95
C ALA A 71 11.40 -13.39 26.31
N PRO A 72 10.62 -14.16 27.10
CA PRO A 72 9.63 -15.07 26.53
C PRO A 72 8.53 -14.24 25.86
N HIS A 73 8.07 -14.66 24.67
CA HIS A 73 6.95 -14.02 23.97
C HIS A 73 5.60 -14.28 24.66
N ASP A 74 5.51 -15.35 25.46
CA ASP A 74 4.28 -15.84 26.07
C ASP A 74 4.43 -15.86 27.60
N PRO A 75 3.56 -15.19 28.40
CA PRO A 75 3.72 -15.10 29.86
C PRO A 75 3.69 -16.45 30.60
N ASP A 76 3.18 -17.53 29.99
CA ASP A 76 3.20 -18.88 30.56
C ASP A 76 4.49 -19.68 30.23
N GLU A 77 5.43 -19.14 29.44
CA GLU A 77 6.67 -19.85 29.11
C GLU A 77 7.68 -19.84 30.27
N GLN A 78 8.24 -21.01 30.61
CA GLN A 78 9.20 -21.13 31.72
C GLN A 78 10.48 -20.32 31.47
N LEU A 79 10.89 -19.50 32.45
CA LEU A 79 12.12 -18.71 32.41
C LEU A 79 13.38 -19.60 32.21
N LYS A 80 13.87 -19.68 30.97
CA LYS A 80 15.04 -20.49 30.56
C LYS A 80 16.39 -19.94 31.05
N ILE A 81 16.44 -18.71 31.60
CA ILE A 81 17.66 -18.05 32.10
C ILE A 81 17.50 -17.65 33.57
N LEU A 82 18.50 -17.97 34.40
CA LEU A 82 18.55 -17.58 35.81
C LEU A 82 18.75 -16.05 35.97
N PRO A 83 18.02 -15.36 36.86
CA PRO A 83 18.21 -13.92 37.09
C PRO A 83 19.64 -13.52 37.48
N ALA A 84 20.35 -14.35 38.24
CA ALA A 84 21.75 -14.10 38.61
C ALA A 84 22.71 -14.15 37.41
N ASP A 85 22.44 -15.00 36.41
CA ASP A 85 23.22 -15.01 35.15
C ASP A 85 22.86 -13.77 34.31
N LYS A 86 21.61 -13.29 34.33
CA LYS A 86 21.22 -12.03 33.68
C LYS A 86 21.95 -10.83 34.25
N ASP A 87 21.99 -10.69 35.58
CA ASP A 87 22.70 -9.58 36.25
C ASP A 87 24.20 -9.59 35.96
N MET A 88 24.84 -10.77 35.96
CA MET A 88 26.23 -10.90 35.54
C MET A 88 26.46 -10.46 34.08
N VAL A 89 25.56 -10.79 33.16
CA VAL A 89 25.66 -10.32 31.76
C VAL A 89 25.52 -8.79 31.68
N ARG A 90 24.54 -8.20 32.37
CA ARG A 90 24.31 -6.74 32.41
C ARG A 90 25.54 -5.97 32.89
N ASP A 91 26.13 -6.37 34.02
CA ASP A 91 27.31 -5.68 34.58
C ASP A 91 28.56 -5.78 33.68
N HIS A 92 28.75 -6.91 32.99
CA HIS A 92 29.98 -7.18 32.24
C HIS A 92 29.92 -6.78 30.75
N ILE A 93 28.76 -6.84 30.10
CA ILE A 93 28.64 -6.57 28.65
C ILE A 93 29.08 -5.14 28.31
N LEU A 94 28.73 -4.15 29.14
CA LEU A 94 29.09 -2.75 28.95
C LEU A 94 30.61 -2.54 28.97
N VAL A 95 31.33 -3.27 29.84
CA VAL A 95 32.80 -3.20 29.93
C VAL A 95 33.46 -3.88 28.74
N PHE A 96 32.91 -5.00 28.25
CA PHE A 96 33.52 -5.76 27.16
C PHE A 96 33.30 -5.14 25.78
N VAL A 97 32.17 -4.49 25.54
CA VAL A 97 31.89 -3.72 24.30
C VAL A 97 32.96 -2.67 24.00
N THR A 98 33.58 -2.07 25.03
CA THR A 98 34.65 -1.07 24.85
C THR A 98 36.00 -1.70 24.50
N GLN A 99 36.30 -2.90 25.01
CA GLN A 99 37.60 -3.56 24.90
C GLN A 99 37.74 -4.47 23.66
N LEU A 100 36.63 -4.89 23.05
CA LEU A 100 36.63 -5.89 21.98
C LEU A 100 36.86 -5.30 20.56
N PRO A 101 37.42 -6.09 19.62
CA PRO A 101 37.55 -5.72 18.21
C PRO A 101 36.19 -5.47 17.52
N PRO A 102 36.15 -4.73 16.38
CA PRO A 102 34.90 -4.37 15.69
C PRO A 102 33.95 -5.54 15.40
N LEU A 103 34.46 -6.66 14.88
CA LEU A 103 33.66 -7.85 14.54
C LEU A 103 32.92 -8.45 15.76
N LEU A 104 33.61 -8.54 16.91
CA LEU A 104 33.00 -9.04 18.16
C LEU A 104 32.11 -7.98 18.81
N ARG A 105 32.43 -6.69 18.62
CA ARG A 105 31.63 -5.57 19.11
C ARG A 105 30.28 -5.46 18.41
N ALA A 106 30.20 -5.73 17.10
CA ALA A 106 28.94 -5.78 16.36
C ALA A 106 27.99 -6.84 16.96
N GLN A 107 28.46 -8.08 17.10
CA GLN A 107 27.64 -9.17 17.66
C GLN A 107 27.21 -8.91 19.11
N LEU A 108 28.07 -8.33 19.97
CA LEU A 108 27.66 -7.90 21.32
C LEU A 108 26.78 -6.64 21.33
N GLY A 109 26.88 -5.80 20.31
CA GLY A 109 25.99 -4.67 20.09
C GLY A 109 24.55 -5.12 19.85
N GLU A 110 24.37 -6.17 19.04
CA GLU A 110 23.04 -6.74 18.82
C GLU A 110 22.49 -7.44 20.06
N CYS A 111 23.34 -8.15 20.82
CA CYS A 111 22.96 -8.64 22.15
C CYS A 111 22.46 -7.49 23.03
N LEU A 112 23.24 -6.40 23.10
CA LEU A 112 22.91 -5.22 23.90
C LEU A 112 21.64 -4.51 23.42
N LYS A 113 21.33 -4.52 22.12
CA LYS A 113 20.04 -4.05 21.58
C LYS A 113 18.88 -4.87 22.13
N THR A 114 18.97 -6.21 22.11
CA THR A 114 17.97 -7.08 22.76
C THR A 114 17.83 -6.76 24.26
N LEU A 115 18.94 -6.63 24.99
CA LEU A 115 18.94 -6.29 26.42
C LEU A 115 18.24 -4.95 26.71
N ILE A 116 18.56 -3.91 25.93
CA ILE A 116 18.01 -2.57 26.09
C ILE A 116 16.52 -2.53 25.72
N ASN A 117 16.10 -3.30 24.71
CA ASN A 117 14.70 -3.42 24.33
C ASN A 117 13.87 -4.05 25.46
N SER A 118 14.32 -5.15 26.07
CA SER A 118 13.58 -5.82 27.16
C SER A 118 13.71 -5.16 28.55
N ASP A 119 14.88 -4.68 28.93
CA ASP A 119 15.19 -4.37 30.35
C ASP A 119 15.16 -2.88 30.71
N TYR A 120 15.28 -1.96 29.75
CA TYR A 120 15.35 -0.51 30.00
C TYR A 120 14.01 0.18 29.70
N PRO A 121 13.47 1.08 30.56
CA PRO A 121 14.14 1.72 31.70
C PRO A 121 14.00 1.01 33.06
N GLU A 122 12.98 0.17 33.23
CA GLU A 122 12.54 -0.27 34.57
C GLU A 122 13.49 -1.24 35.28
N GLN A 123 14.04 -2.23 34.58
CA GLN A 123 14.90 -3.25 35.17
C GLN A 123 16.39 -2.85 35.16
N TRP A 124 16.80 -1.90 34.29
CA TRP A 124 18.20 -1.47 34.15
C TRP A 124 18.44 0.05 34.23
N PRO A 125 17.99 0.75 35.29
CA PRO A 125 18.13 2.21 35.39
C PRO A 125 19.60 2.70 35.42
N ARG A 126 20.52 1.88 35.95
CA ARG A 126 21.96 2.19 36.07
C ARG A 126 22.70 2.37 34.74
N LEU A 127 22.09 1.95 33.62
CA LEU A 127 22.69 2.04 32.29
C LEU A 127 23.04 3.50 31.92
N LEU A 128 22.16 4.45 32.22
CA LEU A 128 22.36 5.86 31.88
C LEU A 128 23.49 6.50 32.72
N ASP A 129 23.58 6.17 34.01
CA ASP A 129 24.67 6.61 34.88
C ASP A 129 26.03 6.10 34.38
N TRP A 130 26.09 4.84 33.92
CA TRP A 130 27.30 4.27 33.33
C TRP A 130 27.70 5.00 32.05
N VAL A 131 26.75 5.29 31.16
CA VAL A 131 27.01 6.07 29.93
C VAL A 131 27.52 7.46 30.28
N LYS A 132 26.87 8.17 31.20
CA LYS A 132 27.28 9.52 31.66
C LYS A 132 28.70 9.53 32.21
N HIS A 133 29.09 8.53 33.01
CA HIS A 133 30.45 8.42 33.53
C HIS A 133 31.49 8.15 32.43
N ASN A 134 31.23 7.19 31.55
CA ASN A 134 32.19 6.79 30.50
C ASN A 134 32.30 7.81 29.34
N LEU A 135 31.30 8.69 29.15
CA LEU A 135 31.42 9.85 28.25
C LEU A 135 32.44 10.90 28.74
N GLN A 136 32.76 10.92 30.04
CA GLN A 136 33.74 11.84 30.62
C GLN A 136 35.17 11.27 30.68
N ASP A 137 35.32 9.96 30.49
CA ASP A 137 36.59 9.22 30.63
C ASP A 137 37.17 8.80 29.26
N GLN A 138 38.26 8.03 29.23
CA GLN A 138 38.96 7.60 28.01
C GLN A 138 38.15 6.65 27.10
N GLN A 139 37.02 6.10 27.57
CA GLN A 139 36.22 5.09 26.86
C GLN A 139 35.08 5.67 25.99
N VAL A 140 35.27 6.90 25.48
CA VAL A 140 34.27 7.67 24.72
C VAL A 140 33.63 6.88 23.57
N HIS A 141 34.39 6.12 22.78
CA HIS A 141 33.85 5.32 21.67
C HIS A 141 32.82 4.29 22.15
N GLY A 142 33.12 3.59 23.25
CA GLY A 142 32.23 2.60 23.84
C GLY A 142 30.94 3.22 24.37
N ALA A 143 31.06 4.33 25.11
CA ALA A 143 29.92 5.06 25.64
C ALA A 143 28.99 5.60 24.53
N LEU A 144 29.56 6.14 23.44
CA LEU A 144 28.79 6.59 22.26
C LEU A 144 28.10 5.41 21.55
N TYR A 145 28.74 4.25 21.46
CA TYR A 145 28.15 3.07 20.83
C TYR A 145 26.93 2.56 21.61
N VAL A 146 27.04 2.44 22.95
CA VAL A 146 25.92 2.11 23.85
C VAL A 146 24.81 3.16 23.74
N LEU A 147 25.15 4.45 23.76
CA LEU A 147 24.18 5.54 23.66
C LEU A 147 23.46 5.57 22.30
N ARG A 148 24.11 5.19 21.19
CA ARG A 148 23.45 5.05 19.88
C ARG A 148 22.38 3.95 19.92
N ILE A 149 22.67 2.79 20.50
CA ILE A 149 21.70 1.70 20.62
C ILE A 149 20.52 2.15 21.49
N LEU A 150 20.81 2.82 22.62
CA LEU A 150 19.80 3.36 23.53
C LEU A 150 18.91 4.43 22.87
N ALA A 151 19.48 5.33 22.07
CA ALA A 151 18.72 6.34 21.33
C ALA A 151 17.89 5.74 20.19
N ARG A 152 18.40 4.70 19.51
CA ARG A 152 17.69 3.99 18.42
C ARG A 152 16.47 3.22 18.92
N LYS A 153 16.48 2.64 20.13
CA LYS A 153 15.31 1.97 20.72
C LYS A 153 14.04 2.83 20.63
N TYR A 154 14.19 4.13 20.90
CA TYR A 154 13.09 5.07 20.93
C TYR A 154 13.00 5.92 19.64
N GLU A 155 13.64 5.52 18.54
CA GLU A 155 13.58 6.30 17.31
C GLU A 155 12.15 6.36 16.75
N PHE A 156 11.44 5.23 16.79
CA PHE A 156 10.09 5.03 16.23
C PHE A 156 8.96 4.89 17.26
N LYS A 157 9.26 4.98 18.57
CA LYS A 157 8.23 4.82 19.62
C LYS A 157 7.33 6.04 19.79
N SER A 158 6.08 5.80 20.17
CA SER A 158 5.01 6.78 20.42
C SER A 158 5.31 7.70 21.61
N ASP A 159 4.67 8.87 21.65
CA ASP A 159 5.03 9.97 22.57
C ASP A 159 4.99 9.59 24.07
N GLU A 160 4.08 8.70 24.48
CA GLU A 160 4.03 8.20 25.85
C GLU A 160 5.27 7.38 26.20
N GLU A 161 5.66 6.44 25.33
CA GLU A 161 6.87 5.61 25.46
C GLU A 161 8.17 6.40 25.25
N ARG A 162 8.13 7.59 24.61
CA ARG A 162 9.31 8.47 24.43
C ARG A 162 9.76 9.17 25.71
N THR A 163 8.97 9.16 26.79
CA THR A 163 9.29 9.84 28.06
C THR A 163 10.74 9.64 28.55
N PRO A 164 11.34 8.43 28.52
CA PRO A 164 12.73 8.20 28.93
C PRO A 164 13.77 8.89 28.04
N VAL A 165 13.47 9.17 26.76
CA VAL A 165 14.36 9.87 25.82
C VAL A 165 14.67 11.27 26.31
N TYR A 166 13.67 12.01 26.79
CA TYR A 166 13.89 13.38 27.28
C TYR A 166 14.89 13.41 28.45
N HIS A 167 14.86 12.40 29.33
CA HIS A 167 15.84 12.25 30.41
C HIS A 167 17.23 11.84 29.90
N ILE A 168 17.32 10.95 28.91
CA ILE A 168 18.59 10.59 28.26
C ILE A 168 19.24 11.82 27.60
N VAL A 169 18.45 12.63 26.90
CA VAL A 169 18.91 13.83 26.21
C VAL A 169 19.41 14.87 27.22
N GLU A 170 18.70 15.10 28.33
CA GLU A 170 19.09 16.05 29.39
C GLU A 170 20.51 15.78 29.92
N GLU A 171 20.77 14.51 30.24
CA GLU A 171 21.99 14.09 30.90
C GLU A 171 23.18 13.92 29.93
N THR A 172 22.92 13.55 28.68
CA THR A 172 23.99 13.22 27.71
C THR A 172 24.36 14.37 26.78
N PHE A 173 23.40 15.17 26.29
CA PHE A 173 23.68 16.17 25.24
C PHE A 173 24.71 17.24 25.62
N PRO A 174 24.76 17.77 26.87
CA PRO A 174 25.82 18.71 27.27
C PRO A 174 27.23 18.10 27.18
N HIS A 175 27.35 16.79 27.46
CA HIS A 175 28.61 16.05 27.33
C HIS A 175 28.97 15.81 25.86
N LEU A 176 28.01 15.37 25.05
CA LEU A 176 28.19 15.19 23.61
C LEU A 176 28.63 16.47 22.91
N LEU A 177 28.03 17.62 23.26
CA LEU A 177 28.38 18.93 22.71
C LEU A 177 29.84 19.33 23.01
N ASN A 178 30.32 19.08 24.24
CA ASN A 178 31.71 19.33 24.63
C ASN A 178 32.68 18.39 23.90
N ILE A 179 32.34 17.10 23.78
CA ILE A 179 33.12 16.12 23.00
C ILE A 179 33.20 16.56 21.53
N PHE A 180 32.06 16.87 20.90
CA PHE A 180 32.01 17.28 19.50
C PHE A 180 32.84 18.54 19.23
N ASN A 181 32.73 19.57 20.09
CA ASN A 181 33.54 20.78 19.98
C ASN A 181 35.05 20.49 20.09
N ARG A 182 35.47 19.58 20.99
CA ARG A 182 36.88 19.14 21.08
C ARG A 182 37.34 18.40 19.82
N LEU A 183 36.51 17.52 19.27
CA LEU A 183 36.83 16.75 18.06
C LEU A 183 36.95 17.63 16.82
N VAL A 184 36.09 18.66 16.69
CA VAL A 184 36.11 19.63 15.56
C VAL A 184 37.35 20.55 15.62
N GLN A 185 37.95 20.77 16.80
CA GLN A 185 39.16 21.58 16.96
C GLN A 185 40.48 20.82 16.64
N ILE A 186 40.41 19.52 16.32
CA ILE A 186 41.60 18.72 15.98
C ILE A 186 42.08 19.07 14.56
N VAL A 187 43.30 19.57 14.44
CA VAL A 187 43.96 19.79 13.15
C VAL A 187 44.45 18.45 12.59
N ASN A 188 44.11 18.15 11.33
CA ASN A 188 44.34 16.87 10.64
C ASN A 188 43.79 15.64 11.41
N PRO A 189 42.47 15.52 11.55
CA PRO A 189 41.84 14.44 12.31
C PRO A 189 41.94 13.07 11.60
N PRO A 190 42.29 11.98 12.31
CA PRO A 190 42.30 10.62 11.77
C PRO A 190 40.87 10.07 11.56
N LEU A 191 40.73 8.96 10.85
CA LEU A 191 39.43 8.35 10.52
C LEU A 191 38.61 7.96 11.76
N ASP A 192 39.25 7.56 12.85
CA ASP A 192 38.59 7.26 14.12
C ASP A 192 37.79 8.46 14.67
N VAL A 193 38.26 9.70 14.42
CA VAL A 193 37.55 10.93 14.79
C VAL A 193 36.31 11.13 13.91
N ALA A 194 36.37 10.78 12.63
CA ALA A 194 35.20 10.80 11.76
C ALA A 194 34.14 9.81 12.25
N ASP A 195 34.53 8.62 12.70
CA ASP A 195 33.58 7.63 13.23
C ASP A 195 32.96 8.06 14.57
N LEU A 196 33.71 8.72 15.45
CA LEU A 196 33.17 9.33 16.67
C LEU A 196 32.15 10.44 16.35
N ILE A 197 32.47 11.34 15.42
CA ILE A 197 31.54 12.40 15.00
C ILE A 197 30.30 11.79 14.33
N LYS A 198 30.46 10.77 13.47
CA LYS A 198 29.37 10.03 12.84
C LYS A 198 28.42 9.42 13.88
N LEU A 199 28.96 8.83 14.96
CA LEU A 199 28.14 8.31 16.07
C LEU A 199 27.37 9.43 16.78
N ILE A 200 28.02 10.57 17.08
CA ILE A 200 27.34 11.74 17.68
C ILE A 200 26.21 12.26 16.78
N CYS A 201 26.45 12.38 15.48
CA CYS A 201 25.41 12.74 14.50
C CYS A 201 24.25 11.73 14.48
N LYS A 202 24.53 10.43 14.47
CA LYS A 202 23.47 9.39 14.52
C LYS A 202 22.67 9.44 15.84
N ILE A 203 23.32 9.65 16.99
CA ILE A 203 22.62 9.81 18.29
C ILE A 203 21.69 11.03 18.26
N PHE A 204 22.20 12.16 17.76
CA PHE A 204 21.41 13.38 17.60
C PHE A 204 20.21 13.15 16.68
N TRP A 205 20.40 12.46 15.55
CA TRP A 205 19.35 12.08 14.61
C TRP A 205 18.22 11.26 15.27
N SER A 206 18.53 10.11 15.87
CA SER A 206 17.51 9.23 16.47
C SER A 206 16.72 9.96 17.59
N SER A 207 17.38 10.87 18.31
CA SER A 207 16.75 11.68 19.35
C SER A 207 15.76 12.72 18.82
N ILE A 208 15.92 13.22 17.58
CA ILE A 208 15.05 14.23 16.95
C ILE A 208 14.09 13.66 15.90
N TYR A 209 14.04 12.33 15.72
CA TYR A 209 13.40 11.74 14.54
C TYR A 209 11.88 11.99 14.50
N LEU A 210 11.15 11.63 15.57
CA LEU A 210 9.71 11.90 15.71
C LEU A 210 9.40 13.26 16.34
N GLU A 211 9.95 13.59 17.51
CA GLU A 211 9.77 14.91 18.15
C GLU A 211 11.12 15.56 18.48
N ILE A 212 11.14 16.90 18.68
CA ILE A 212 12.32 17.65 19.11
C ILE A 212 12.34 17.68 20.65
N PRO A 213 13.36 17.10 21.32
CA PRO A 213 13.47 17.10 22.77
C PRO A 213 13.43 18.50 23.40
N LYS A 214 12.77 18.63 24.55
CA LYS A 214 12.52 19.93 25.19
C LYS A 214 13.80 20.74 25.49
N GLN A 215 14.93 20.10 25.78
CA GLN A 215 16.21 20.82 26.00
C GLN A 215 16.76 21.48 24.72
N LEU A 216 16.36 21.03 23.52
CA LEU A 216 16.75 21.66 22.25
C LEU A 216 15.92 22.92 21.91
N PHE A 217 14.87 23.24 22.67
CA PHE A 217 14.21 24.55 22.56
C PHE A 217 15.01 25.68 23.22
N ASP A 218 16.00 25.40 24.10
CA ASP A 218 16.89 26.44 24.63
C ASP A 218 17.73 27.05 23.49
N PRO A 219 17.57 28.35 23.18
CA PRO A 219 18.28 29.00 22.09
C PRO A 219 19.81 28.89 22.20
N ASN A 220 20.38 28.78 23.41
CA ASN A 220 21.82 28.71 23.63
C ASN A 220 22.37 27.32 23.31
N VAL A 221 21.72 26.27 23.82
CA VAL A 221 22.09 24.87 23.57
C VAL A 221 21.95 24.57 22.09
N PHE A 222 20.83 24.97 21.48
CA PHE A 222 20.59 24.78 20.06
C PHE A 222 21.59 25.54 19.18
N ASN A 223 21.90 26.80 19.50
CA ASN A 223 22.90 27.58 18.76
C ASN A 223 24.28 26.92 18.76
N ALA A 224 24.71 26.35 19.91
CA ALA A 224 25.99 25.67 20.01
C ALA A 224 26.07 24.43 19.09
N TRP A 225 25.02 23.62 19.03
CA TRP A 225 24.91 22.50 18.08
C TRP A 225 24.94 22.97 16.63
N MET A 226 24.14 23.98 16.29
CA MET A 226 24.07 24.51 14.92
C MET A 226 25.40 25.08 14.42
N ILE A 227 26.18 25.75 15.28
CA ILE A 227 27.51 26.26 14.93
C ILE A 227 28.45 25.09 14.59
N LEU A 228 28.43 24.00 15.36
CA LEU A 228 29.27 22.82 15.08
C LEU A 228 28.87 22.13 13.77
N PHE A 229 27.57 21.98 13.49
CA PHE A 229 27.10 21.43 12.22
C PHE A 229 27.47 22.32 11.02
N LEU A 230 27.34 23.65 11.14
CA LEU A 230 27.77 24.58 10.09
C LEU A 230 29.29 24.52 9.86
N ASN A 231 30.10 24.53 10.93
CA ASN A 231 31.56 24.37 10.82
C ASN A 231 31.93 23.05 10.12
N MET A 232 31.20 21.95 10.37
CA MET A 232 31.39 20.66 9.69
C MET A 232 30.96 20.66 8.22
N LEU A 233 29.99 21.49 7.82
CA LEU A 233 29.66 21.70 6.41
C LEU A 233 30.73 22.52 5.70
N GLU A 234 31.16 23.64 6.30
CA GLU A 234 32.17 24.56 5.73
C GLU A 234 33.57 23.95 5.65
N SER A 235 33.96 23.09 6.61
CA SER A 235 35.28 22.45 6.61
C SER A 235 35.46 21.56 5.36
N PRO A 236 36.55 21.73 4.58
CA PRO A 236 36.81 20.86 3.44
C PRO A 236 37.09 19.42 3.91
N VAL A 237 36.71 18.44 3.10
CA VAL A 237 37.09 17.04 3.35
C VAL A 237 38.62 16.93 3.20
N PRO A 238 39.35 16.32 4.17
CA PRO A 238 40.78 16.07 4.02
C PRO A 238 41.06 15.28 2.73
N LEU A 239 42.17 15.56 2.05
CA LEU A 239 42.56 14.84 0.82
C LEU A 239 43.53 13.68 1.11
N GLU A 240 44.13 13.64 2.31
CA GLU A 240 45.07 12.59 2.72
C GLU A 240 44.31 11.28 3.01
N GLY A 241 44.67 10.21 2.29
CA GLY A 241 44.08 8.87 2.49
C GLY A 241 42.77 8.60 1.74
N GLN A 242 42.32 9.51 0.87
CA GLN A 242 41.10 9.29 0.07
C GLN A 242 41.31 8.19 -0.99
N PRO A 243 40.42 7.18 -1.09
CA PRO A 243 40.47 6.20 -2.19
C PRO A 243 40.39 6.86 -3.57
N ALA A 244 41.13 6.34 -4.54
CA ALA A 244 41.09 6.79 -5.92
C ALA A 244 39.79 6.36 -6.64
N ASP A 245 39.29 5.19 -6.26
CA ASP A 245 38.05 4.58 -6.72
C ASP A 245 36.81 5.36 -6.24
N PRO A 246 35.89 5.78 -7.14
CA PRO A 246 34.63 6.43 -6.79
C PRO A 246 33.76 5.66 -5.79
N GLU A 247 33.69 4.33 -5.84
CA GLU A 247 32.79 3.54 -4.98
C GLU A 247 33.30 3.48 -3.54
N LEU A 248 34.58 3.11 -3.38
CA LEU A 248 35.28 3.18 -2.09
C LEU A 248 35.35 4.62 -1.54
N ARG A 249 35.19 5.63 -2.40
CA ARG A 249 35.08 7.04 -2.00
C ARG A 249 33.69 7.41 -1.49
N LYS A 250 32.60 6.77 -1.94
CA LYS A 250 31.24 6.92 -1.34
C LYS A 250 31.22 6.44 0.11
N SER A 251 31.93 5.34 0.42
CA SER A 251 31.90 4.70 1.75
C SER A 251 32.76 5.38 2.83
N TRP A 252 33.55 6.39 2.47
CA TRP A 252 34.54 7.02 3.34
C TRP A 252 33.95 7.79 4.54
N GLY A 253 34.59 7.69 5.71
CA GLY A 253 34.08 8.21 6.99
C GLY A 253 33.72 9.70 6.97
N TRP A 254 34.55 10.56 6.37
CA TRP A 254 34.29 12.00 6.28
C TRP A 254 33.09 12.35 5.38
N TRP A 255 32.88 11.61 4.29
CA TRP A 255 31.69 11.76 3.45
C TRP A 255 30.44 11.27 4.18
N LYS A 256 30.53 10.18 4.96
CA LYS A 256 29.45 9.74 5.86
C LYS A 256 29.10 10.79 6.92
N VAL A 257 30.08 11.46 7.54
CA VAL A 257 29.83 12.56 8.49
C VAL A 257 29.09 13.74 7.82
N LYS A 258 29.50 14.15 6.61
CA LYS A 258 28.78 15.20 5.87
C LYS A 258 27.36 14.75 5.46
N LYS A 259 27.17 13.50 4.98
CA LYS A 259 25.83 12.89 4.72
C LYS A 259 24.92 13.05 5.94
N TRP A 260 25.36 12.60 7.12
CA TRP A 260 24.55 12.68 8.34
C TRP A 260 24.32 14.12 8.83
N THR A 261 25.31 15.01 8.70
CA THR A 261 25.14 16.43 9.05
C THR A 261 24.06 17.09 8.19
N ILE A 262 24.05 16.82 6.87
CA ILE A 262 23.04 17.35 5.94
C ILE A 262 21.66 16.73 6.21
N HIS A 263 21.57 15.42 6.45
CA HIS A 263 20.32 14.78 6.87
C HIS A 263 19.69 15.48 8.09
N ILE A 264 20.46 15.68 9.17
CA ILE A 264 19.98 16.36 10.40
C ILE A 264 19.44 17.75 10.07
N LEU A 265 20.18 18.55 9.31
CA LEU A 265 19.77 19.91 8.95
C LEU A 265 18.51 19.92 8.07
N ASN A 266 18.38 18.98 7.14
CA ASN A 266 17.19 18.81 6.30
C ASN A 266 15.96 18.38 7.10
N ARG A 267 16.09 17.43 8.03
CA ARG A 267 15.00 16.97 8.89
C ARG A 267 14.57 18.06 9.88
N LEU A 268 15.52 18.77 10.49
CA LEU A 268 15.23 19.96 11.30
C LEU A 268 14.49 21.02 10.48
N TYR A 269 14.95 21.31 9.26
CA TYR A 269 14.31 22.29 8.39
C TYR A 269 12.88 21.89 8.00
N THR A 270 12.66 20.64 7.59
CA THR A 270 11.34 20.12 7.21
C THR A 270 10.40 20.02 8.42
N ARG A 271 10.86 19.48 9.56
CA ARG A 271 10.07 19.38 10.80
C ARG A 271 9.70 20.76 11.34
N LEU A 272 10.60 21.74 11.33
CA LEU A 272 10.32 23.12 11.76
C LEU A 272 9.48 23.92 10.75
N ILE A 273 9.27 23.40 9.53
CA ILE A 273 8.26 23.90 8.58
C ILE A 273 6.90 23.33 8.94
N LEU A 274 6.80 22.01 9.11
CA LEU A 274 5.56 21.34 9.49
C LEU A 274 5.05 21.89 10.84
N LEU A 275 5.91 22.04 11.86
CA LEU A 275 5.56 22.70 13.14
C LEU A 275 5.14 24.18 13.02
N ARG A 276 5.25 24.80 11.84
CA ARG A 276 4.85 26.19 11.58
C ARG A 276 3.60 26.30 10.69
N PHE A 277 3.32 25.30 9.86
CA PHE A 277 2.32 25.35 8.78
C PHE A 277 1.43 24.10 8.66
N GLY A 278 1.78 22.99 9.32
CA GLY A 278 0.92 21.81 9.45
C GLY A 278 -0.13 21.99 10.55
N ASP A 279 -1.00 20.99 10.65
CA ASP A 279 -2.35 21.20 11.14
C ASP A 279 -2.48 21.42 12.66
N LEU A 280 -3.67 21.87 13.11
CA LEU A 280 -3.91 22.53 14.39
C LEU A 280 -3.59 21.67 15.62
N LYS A 281 -3.62 20.34 15.53
CA LYS A 281 -3.50 19.42 16.68
C LYS A 281 -2.15 19.50 17.42
N LEU A 282 -1.04 19.87 16.74
CA LEU A 282 0.31 19.93 17.32
C LEU A 282 0.77 21.35 17.76
N GLN A 283 -0.11 22.36 17.77
CA GLN A 283 0.27 23.77 17.94
C GLN A 283 0.54 24.21 19.39
N ASN A 284 1.63 23.73 20.00
CA ASN A 284 2.23 24.42 21.15
C ASN A 284 2.81 25.79 20.71
N PRO A 285 2.43 26.91 21.36
CA PRO A 285 2.84 28.26 20.91
C PRO A 285 4.35 28.50 21.00
N GLU A 286 5.05 27.77 21.88
CA GLU A 286 6.51 27.81 22.02
C GLU A 286 7.22 27.26 20.77
N ASN A 287 6.71 26.16 20.20
CA ASN A 287 7.25 25.53 18.99
C ASN A 287 7.22 26.51 17.79
N LYS A 288 6.13 27.28 17.68
CA LYS A 288 5.94 28.29 16.61
C LYS A 288 6.92 29.46 16.72
N ALA A 289 7.27 29.89 17.94
CA ALA A 289 8.27 30.92 18.17
C ALA A 289 9.69 30.42 17.85
N PHE A 290 10.01 29.18 18.24
CA PHE A 290 11.28 28.53 17.95
C PHE A 290 11.50 28.34 16.44
N ALA A 291 10.50 27.84 15.71
CA ALA A 291 10.55 27.72 14.25
C ALA A 291 10.81 29.05 13.52
N GLN A 292 10.25 30.16 14.03
CA GLN A 292 10.51 31.50 13.50
C GLN A 292 11.95 31.97 13.76
N MET A 293 12.50 31.72 14.96
CA MET A 293 13.90 31.99 15.28
C MET A 293 14.83 31.19 14.35
N PHE A 294 14.55 29.90 14.15
CA PHE A 294 15.35 29.01 13.31
C PHE A 294 15.46 29.53 11.87
N GLN A 295 14.31 29.84 11.26
CA GLN A 295 14.23 30.34 9.90
C GLN A 295 14.95 31.69 9.72
N LYS A 296 14.91 32.57 10.73
CA LYS A 296 15.53 33.90 10.65
C LYS A 296 17.05 33.86 10.80
N ASN A 297 17.57 32.97 11.66
CA ASN A 297 18.97 33.01 12.07
C ASN A 297 19.86 31.95 11.42
N TYR A 298 19.34 30.76 11.09
CA TYR A 298 20.14 29.63 10.60
C TYR A 298 19.81 29.22 9.17
N ALA A 299 18.53 29.19 8.76
CA ALA A 299 18.14 28.67 7.44
C ALA A 299 18.87 29.35 6.25
N GLY A 300 19.14 30.67 6.36
CA GLY A 300 19.92 31.40 5.36
C GLY A 300 21.40 30.99 5.32
N LYS A 301 22.03 30.71 6.47
CA LYS A 301 23.43 30.25 6.54
C LYS A 301 23.58 28.81 6.04
N ILE A 302 22.63 27.94 6.39
CA ILE A 302 22.56 26.57 5.90
C ILE A 302 22.44 26.57 4.36
N LEU A 303 21.56 27.42 3.82
CA LEU A 303 21.41 27.62 2.37
C LEU A 303 22.72 28.08 1.70
N GLU A 304 23.44 29.04 2.27
CA GLU A 304 24.74 29.48 1.76
C GLU A 304 25.79 28.37 1.79
N CYS A 305 25.86 27.58 2.88
CA CYS A 305 26.76 26.42 2.99
C CYS A 305 26.46 25.37 1.92
N HIS A 306 25.19 25.04 1.71
CA HIS A 306 24.77 24.09 0.67
C HIS A 306 25.12 24.56 -0.74
N ILE A 307 24.89 25.83 -1.07
CA ILE A 307 25.27 26.38 -2.38
C ILE A 307 26.80 26.36 -2.55
N ASN A 308 27.57 26.65 -1.49
CA ASN A 308 29.03 26.57 -1.54
C ASN A 308 29.55 25.14 -1.75
N LEU A 309 28.87 24.12 -1.19
CA LEU A 309 29.18 22.72 -1.47
C LEU A 309 28.84 22.33 -2.92
N LEU A 310 27.71 22.78 -3.47
CA LEU A 310 27.39 22.53 -4.88
C LEU A 310 28.33 23.25 -5.86
N ASN A 311 28.92 24.39 -5.50
CA ASN A 311 29.95 25.05 -6.32
C ASN A 311 31.19 24.16 -6.54
N VAL A 312 31.43 23.12 -5.74
CA VAL A 312 32.50 22.13 -5.99
C VAL A 312 32.26 21.36 -7.29
N ILE A 313 31.00 21.10 -7.65
CA ILE A 313 30.61 20.42 -8.90
C ILE A 313 31.02 21.27 -10.12
N ARG A 314 30.84 22.61 -10.05
CA ARG A 314 31.25 23.55 -11.12
C ARG A 314 32.76 23.55 -11.40
N VAL A 315 33.56 23.15 -10.43
CA VAL A 315 35.04 23.04 -10.55
C VAL A 315 35.46 21.63 -11.00
N GLY A 316 34.52 20.70 -11.21
CA GLY A 316 34.79 19.30 -11.53
C GLY A 316 35.24 18.47 -10.32
N GLY A 317 34.95 18.93 -9.10
CA GLY A 317 35.25 18.20 -7.87
C GLY A 317 34.21 17.11 -7.57
N TYR A 318 34.67 15.99 -7.01
CA TYR A 318 33.81 14.86 -6.63
C TYR A 318 32.94 15.19 -5.40
N LEU A 319 31.64 14.92 -5.50
CA LEU A 319 30.67 14.98 -4.41
C LEU A 319 29.76 13.73 -4.48
N PRO A 320 29.49 13.00 -3.39
CA PRO A 320 28.65 11.80 -3.45
C PRO A 320 27.20 12.09 -3.84
N ASP A 321 26.61 11.22 -4.66
CA ASP A 321 25.26 11.33 -5.22
C ASP A 321 24.19 11.65 -4.16
N ARG A 322 24.17 10.87 -3.07
CA ARG A 322 23.23 11.07 -1.94
C ARG A 322 23.38 12.45 -1.28
N VAL A 323 24.59 13.04 -1.28
CA VAL A 323 24.80 14.40 -0.75
C VAL A 323 24.20 15.44 -1.69
N ILE A 324 24.29 15.25 -3.02
CA ILE A 324 23.68 16.13 -4.01
C ILE A 324 22.15 16.07 -3.90
N ASN A 325 21.57 14.86 -3.92
CA ASN A 325 20.14 14.58 -3.75
C ASN A 325 19.56 15.26 -2.49
N LEU A 326 20.21 15.10 -1.32
CA LEU A 326 19.79 15.78 -0.09
C LEU A 326 19.86 17.31 -0.16
N ILE A 327 20.91 17.87 -0.78
CA ILE A 327 21.02 19.33 -0.92
C ILE A 327 19.90 19.86 -1.85
N LEU A 328 19.60 19.18 -2.96
CA LEU A 328 18.54 19.55 -3.88
C LEU A 328 17.16 19.46 -3.22
N GLN A 329 16.90 18.47 -2.38
CA GLN A 329 15.67 18.39 -1.55
C GLN A 329 15.53 19.60 -0.60
N TYR A 330 16.62 20.01 0.07
CA TYR A 330 16.60 21.22 0.91
C TYR A 330 16.30 22.49 0.10
N LEU A 331 16.89 22.60 -1.10
CA LEU A 331 16.69 23.73 -2.01
C LEU A 331 15.25 23.80 -2.53
N SER A 332 14.64 22.65 -2.87
CA SER A 332 13.23 22.53 -3.26
C SER A 332 12.31 23.02 -2.13
N ASN A 333 12.50 22.51 -0.92
CA ASN A 333 11.78 22.96 0.28
C ASN A 333 12.09 24.42 0.69
N SER A 334 13.10 25.06 0.08
CA SER A 334 13.44 26.46 0.30
C SER A 334 12.74 27.43 -0.65
N ILE A 335 12.42 27.01 -1.88
CA ILE A 335 11.75 27.84 -2.91
C ILE A 335 10.37 28.33 -2.45
N SER A 336 9.61 27.47 -1.76
CA SER A 336 8.28 27.79 -1.25
C SER A 336 8.29 29.03 -0.33
N LYS A 337 9.41 29.33 0.35
CA LYS A 337 9.52 30.47 1.27
C LYS A 337 10.08 31.73 0.62
N ASN A 338 9.28 32.80 0.61
CA ASN A 338 9.68 34.14 0.12
C ASN A 338 11.09 34.58 0.62
N THR A 339 11.37 34.45 1.92
CA THR A 339 12.64 34.95 2.52
C THR A 339 13.87 34.18 2.08
N MET A 340 13.74 32.87 1.84
CA MET A 340 14.86 32.03 1.36
C MET A 340 15.03 32.19 -0.15
N TYR A 341 13.92 32.30 -0.87
CA TYR A 341 13.92 32.60 -2.30
C TYR A 341 14.66 33.90 -2.65
N THR A 342 14.49 34.99 -1.88
CA THR A 342 15.24 36.24 -2.11
C THR A 342 16.76 36.09 -1.97
N LEU A 343 17.22 35.23 -1.04
CA LEU A 343 18.66 34.92 -0.92
C LEU A 343 19.14 34.08 -2.12
N LEU A 344 18.36 33.05 -2.47
CA LEU A 344 18.64 32.15 -3.58
C LEU A 344 18.67 32.88 -4.94
N GLN A 345 17.76 33.84 -5.17
CA GLN A 345 17.58 34.57 -6.44
C GLN A 345 18.89 35.19 -6.96
N SER A 346 19.79 35.64 -6.07
CA SER A 346 21.09 36.21 -6.44
C SER A 346 22.08 35.21 -7.05
N ARG A 347 21.90 33.91 -6.82
CA ARG A 347 22.74 32.80 -7.32
C ARG A 347 21.97 31.78 -8.16
N LEU A 348 20.65 31.93 -8.26
CA LEU A 348 19.74 30.98 -8.90
C LEU A 348 20.11 30.71 -10.36
N ASP A 349 20.44 31.73 -11.14
CA ASP A 349 20.83 31.56 -12.55
C ASP A 349 22.08 30.66 -12.69
N SER A 350 23.09 30.86 -11.84
CA SER A 350 24.32 30.04 -11.85
C SER A 350 24.07 28.62 -11.32
N LEU A 351 23.21 28.45 -10.32
CA LEU A 351 22.76 27.14 -9.83
C LEU A 351 21.99 26.36 -10.91
N LEU A 352 21.03 27.01 -11.57
CA LEU A 352 20.15 26.39 -12.55
C LEU A 352 20.90 25.96 -13.82
N PHE A 353 21.79 26.82 -14.34
CA PHE A 353 22.47 26.57 -15.61
C PHE A 353 23.80 25.82 -15.49
N GLU A 354 24.54 25.97 -14.38
CA GLU A 354 25.90 25.39 -14.24
C GLU A 354 25.97 24.19 -13.29
N ILE A 355 24.90 23.88 -12.54
CA ILE A 355 24.86 22.73 -11.61
C ILE A 355 23.67 21.84 -11.93
N VAL A 356 22.44 22.37 -11.88
CA VAL A 356 21.21 21.58 -12.04
C VAL A 356 21.11 21.01 -13.46
N PHE A 357 21.27 21.83 -14.50
CA PHE A 357 21.19 21.35 -15.88
C PHE A 357 22.25 20.27 -16.24
N PRO A 358 23.55 20.42 -15.89
CA PRO A 358 24.52 19.34 -16.08
C PRO A 358 24.19 18.04 -15.34
N LEU A 359 23.55 18.09 -14.16
CA LEU A 359 23.10 16.90 -13.42
C LEU A 359 21.90 16.19 -14.07
N MET A 360 21.15 16.90 -14.94
CA MET A 360 20.05 16.33 -15.73
C MET A 360 20.50 15.70 -17.05
N CYS A 361 21.73 15.99 -17.50
CA CYS A 361 22.28 15.48 -18.75
C CYS A 361 22.80 14.04 -18.61
N PHE A 362 22.64 13.23 -19.66
CA PHE A 362 23.21 11.88 -19.76
C PHE A 362 24.72 11.87 -19.47
N ASN A 363 25.15 11.07 -18.50
CA ASN A 363 26.51 11.09 -17.95
C ASN A 363 27.40 9.91 -18.43
N ASP A 364 28.67 9.89 -18.03
CA ASP A 364 29.64 8.86 -18.47
C ASP A 364 29.41 7.48 -17.85
N ASN A 365 28.73 7.39 -16.70
CA ASN A 365 28.32 6.11 -16.11
C ASN A 365 27.07 5.57 -16.80
N ASP A 366 26.10 6.45 -17.12
CA ASP A 366 24.91 6.07 -17.90
C ASP A 366 25.31 5.47 -19.26
N GLN A 367 26.32 6.05 -19.93
CA GLN A 367 26.86 5.52 -21.19
C GLN A 367 27.47 4.13 -21.02
N LYS A 368 28.24 3.89 -19.95
CA LYS A 368 28.81 2.56 -19.69
C LYS A 368 27.72 1.54 -19.43
N LEU A 369 26.73 1.88 -18.61
CA LEU A 369 25.62 0.98 -18.32
C LEU A 369 24.83 0.67 -19.60
N TRP A 370 24.57 1.67 -20.43
CA TRP A 370 23.96 1.49 -21.76
C TRP A 370 24.75 0.55 -22.69
N ASP A 371 26.09 0.60 -22.66
CA ASP A 371 26.95 -0.21 -23.53
C ASP A 371 27.28 -1.61 -22.94
N GLU A 372 27.30 -1.75 -21.61
CA GLU A 372 27.70 -2.98 -20.89
C GLU A 372 26.48 -3.82 -20.44
N ASP A 373 25.42 -3.20 -19.92
CA ASP A 373 24.16 -3.87 -19.53
C ASP A 373 22.91 -2.98 -19.74
N PRO A 374 22.28 -3.06 -20.94
CA PRO A 374 21.04 -2.35 -21.23
C PRO A 374 19.83 -2.77 -20.37
N HIS A 375 19.82 -3.98 -19.78
CA HIS A 375 18.74 -4.44 -18.94
C HIS A 375 18.82 -3.76 -17.57
N GLU A 376 20.02 -3.69 -16.98
CA GLU A 376 20.25 -2.95 -15.74
C GLU A 376 20.01 -1.44 -15.93
N TYR A 377 20.34 -0.85 -17.09
CA TYR A 377 19.97 0.54 -17.40
C TYR A 377 18.46 0.78 -17.35
N VAL A 378 17.66 -0.12 -17.94
CA VAL A 378 16.19 -0.03 -17.89
C VAL A 378 15.71 -0.21 -16.45
N ARG A 379 16.17 -1.25 -15.74
CA ARG A 379 15.75 -1.52 -14.35
C ARG A 379 15.99 -0.28 -13.46
N LYS A 380 17.20 0.28 -13.48
CA LYS A 380 17.55 1.49 -12.71
C LYS A 380 16.81 2.76 -13.14
N GLY A 381 16.36 2.83 -14.38
CA GLY A 381 15.60 3.95 -14.92
C GLY A 381 14.13 4.00 -14.48
N TYR A 382 13.60 2.88 -13.97
CA TYR A 382 12.20 2.71 -13.53
C TYR A 382 12.07 2.25 -12.07
N ASP A 383 13.19 1.98 -11.38
CA ASP A 383 13.25 1.66 -9.96
C ASP A 383 13.04 2.92 -9.09
N ILE A 384 11.86 3.00 -8.45
CA ILE A 384 11.43 4.14 -7.62
C ILE A 384 12.36 4.37 -6.41
N ILE A 385 13.01 3.31 -5.90
CA ILE A 385 13.96 3.42 -4.77
C ILE A 385 15.22 4.15 -5.24
N GLU A 386 15.81 3.73 -6.36
CA GLU A 386 16.97 4.38 -6.98
C GLU A 386 16.64 5.81 -7.38
N ASP A 387 15.48 6.05 -7.97
CA ASP A 387 15.03 7.38 -8.42
C ASP A 387 14.98 8.39 -7.25
N LEU A 388 14.43 7.97 -6.11
CA LEU A 388 14.35 8.80 -4.90
C LEU A 388 15.74 9.05 -4.24
N TYR A 389 16.77 8.29 -4.62
CA TYR A 389 18.18 8.54 -4.25
C TYR A 389 18.98 9.28 -5.34
N SER A 390 18.48 9.34 -6.58
CA SER A 390 19.15 9.89 -7.75
C SER A 390 19.38 11.41 -7.66
N PRO A 391 20.56 11.91 -8.07
CA PRO A 391 20.79 13.34 -8.29
C PRO A 391 20.02 13.91 -9.49
N ARG A 392 19.73 13.08 -10.51
CA ARG A 392 19.02 13.48 -11.74
C ARG A 392 17.58 13.86 -11.42
N THR A 393 16.90 12.98 -10.68
CA THR A 393 15.49 13.08 -10.30
C THR A 393 15.31 14.21 -9.29
N ALA A 394 16.17 14.30 -8.28
CA ALA A 394 16.18 15.45 -7.36
C ALA A 394 16.49 16.80 -8.05
N ALA A 395 17.18 16.81 -9.20
CA ALA A 395 17.38 18.01 -10.02
C ALA A 395 16.11 18.35 -10.83
N MET A 396 15.40 17.35 -11.36
CA MET A 396 14.08 17.52 -11.99
C MET A 396 13.05 18.07 -11.00
N ASP A 397 12.95 17.48 -9.80
CA ASP A 397 12.04 17.92 -8.72
C ASP A 397 12.27 19.38 -8.36
N PHE A 398 13.54 19.78 -8.22
CA PHE A 398 13.93 21.16 -7.94
C PHE A 398 13.48 22.13 -9.03
N VAL A 399 13.62 21.75 -10.31
CA VAL A 399 13.17 22.55 -11.45
C VAL A 399 11.64 22.63 -11.49
N SER A 400 10.96 21.50 -11.27
CA SER A 400 9.49 21.43 -11.23
C SER A 400 8.93 22.31 -10.11
N GLU A 401 9.43 22.20 -8.88
CA GLU A 401 8.98 23.04 -7.74
C GLU A 401 9.32 24.53 -7.94
N LEU A 402 10.48 24.84 -8.53
CA LEU A 402 10.86 26.21 -8.90
C LEU A 402 9.86 26.83 -9.87
N VAL A 403 9.46 26.07 -10.88
CA VAL A 403 8.48 26.49 -11.88
C VAL A 403 7.07 26.52 -11.28
N ARG A 404 6.69 25.53 -10.46
CA ARG A 404 5.40 25.42 -9.78
C ARG A 404 5.12 26.67 -8.94
N LYS A 405 5.99 26.98 -7.97
CA LYS A 405 5.80 28.09 -7.02
C LYS A 405 6.29 29.45 -7.52
N ARG A 406 7.26 29.53 -8.45
CA ARG A 406 7.93 30.79 -8.87
C ARG A 406 8.08 30.96 -10.39
N GLY A 407 7.16 30.41 -11.17
CA GLY A 407 7.27 30.35 -12.63
C GLY A 407 7.35 31.68 -13.41
N LYS A 408 6.81 32.80 -12.91
CA LYS A 408 6.60 34.05 -13.71
C LYS A 408 7.86 34.62 -14.39
N GLU A 409 9.03 34.50 -13.76
CA GLU A 409 10.32 34.94 -14.35
C GLU A 409 11.23 33.74 -14.68
N ASN A 410 11.29 32.74 -13.79
CA ASN A 410 12.25 31.64 -13.92
C ASN A 410 11.93 30.70 -15.08
N LEU A 411 10.65 30.44 -15.38
CA LEU A 411 10.26 29.58 -16.51
C LEU A 411 10.74 30.20 -17.82
N HIS A 412 10.57 31.51 -18.01
CA HIS A 412 11.02 32.18 -19.23
C HIS A 412 12.54 32.13 -19.41
N LYS A 413 13.31 32.38 -18.34
CA LYS A 413 14.78 32.23 -18.37
C LYS A 413 15.22 30.81 -18.72
N PHE A 414 14.59 29.81 -18.11
CA PHE A 414 14.96 28.41 -18.30
C PHE A 414 14.62 27.90 -19.72
N ILE A 415 13.43 28.23 -20.22
CA ILE A 415 13.04 27.92 -21.61
C ILE A 415 13.92 28.67 -22.62
N GLN A 416 14.28 29.94 -22.37
CA GLN A 416 15.24 30.65 -23.24
C GLN A 416 16.61 29.94 -23.32
N PHE A 417 17.11 29.42 -22.19
CA PHE A 417 18.35 28.67 -22.14
C PHE A 417 18.26 27.35 -22.91
N ILE A 418 17.17 26.59 -22.74
CA ILE A 418 16.89 25.36 -23.49
C ILE A 418 16.81 25.62 -25.00
N VAL A 419 16.10 26.68 -25.42
CA VAL A 419 16.05 27.11 -26.84
C VAL A 419 17.42 27.54 -27.36
N GLY A 420 18.29 28.09 -26.49
CA GLY A 420 19.70 28.35 -26.80
C GLY A 420 20.47 27.06 -27.11
N ILE A 421 20.30 26.02 -26.29
CA ILE A 421 20.92 24.69 -26.50
C ILE A 421 20.43 24.06 -27.80
N PHE A 422 19.13 24.10 -28.09
CA PHE A 422 18.59 23.57 -29.35
C PHE A 422 19.18 24.28 -30.58
N LYS A 423 19.32 25.61 -30.54
CA LYS A 423 19.99 26.36 -31.62
C LYS A 423 21.46 25.96 -31.77
N SER A 424 22.21 25.86 -30.67
CA SER A 424 23.60 25.40 -30.71
C SER A 424 23.75 23.96 -31.21
N TYR A 425 22.77 23.09 -30.98
CA TYR A 425 22.73 21.73 -31.52
C TYR A 425 22.40 21.69 -33.02
N ASP A 426 21.50 22.56 -33.49
CA ASP A 426 21.13 22.68 -34.90
C ASP A 426 22.27 23.31 -35.73
N GLU A 427 23.04 24.23 -35.14
CA GLU A 427 24.21 24.88 -35.75
C GLU A 427 25.48 24.00 -35.72
N ALA A 428 25.55 22.98 -34.86
CA ALA A 428 26.74 22.14 -34.67
C ALA A 428 26.94 21.10 -35.79
N PRO A 429 28.19 20.92 -36.31
CA PRO A 429 28.52 19.81 -37.20
C PRO A 429 28.27 18.44 -36.55
N VAL A 430 27.86 17.45 -37.34
CA VAL A 430 27.46 16.10 -36.86
C VAL A 430 28.51 15.46 -35.93
N GLU A 431 29.80 15.66 -36.20
CA GLU A 431 30.92 15.12 -35.39
C GLU A 431 31.07 15.74 -34.00
N TYR A 432 30.49 16.93 -33.76
CA TYR A 432 30.59 17.69 -32.51
C TYR A 432 29.23 18.09 -31.93
N LYS A 433 28.15 17.41 -32.34
CA LYS A 433 26.82 17.68 -31.80
C LYS A 433 26.77 17.36 -30.29
N PRO A 434 26.29 18.28 -29.43
CA PRO A 434 26.23 18.07 -27.99
C PRO A 434 25.02 17.20 -27.62
N TYR A 435 25.01 15.94 -28.07
CA TYR A 435 23.89 14.99 -27.90
C TYR A 435 23.42 14.90 -26.43
N ARG A 436 24.35 14.80 -25.47
CA ARG A 436 24.07 14.79 -24.01
C ARG A 436 23.36 16.04 -23.49
N GLN A 437 23.65 17.22 -24.04
CA GLN A 437 22.97 18.46 -23.65
C GLN A 437 21.58 18.53 -24.28
N LYS A 438 21.39 17.98 -25.48
CA LYS A 438 20.05 17.84 -26.05
C LYS A 438 19.19 16.85 -25.25
N ASP A 439 19.76 15.75 -24.77
CA ASP A 439 19.10 14.80 -23.87
C ASP A 439 18.57 15.47 -22.60
N GLY A 440 19.45 16.15 -21.84
CA GLY A 440 19.06 16.89 -20.63
C GLY A 440 18.05 18.02 -20.91
N ALA A 441 18.10 18.65 -22.09
CA ALA A 441 17.12 19.65 -22.51
C ALA A 441 15.75 19.05 -22.85
N LEU A 442 15.70 17.87 -23.48
CA LEU A 442 14.46 17.13 -23.73
C LEU A 442 13.83 16.65 -22.42
N LEU A 443 14.63 16.09 -21.52
CA LEU A 443 14.22 15.70 -20.17
C LEU A 443 13.62 16.88 -19.40
N ALA A 444 14.29 18.04 -19.42
CA ALA A 444 13.83 19.25 -18.75
C ALA A 444 12.51 19.81 -19.30
N ILE A 445 12.23 19.61 -20.59
CA ILE A 445 10.94 19.96 -21.19
C ILE A 445 9.85 18.98 -20.74
N GLY A 446 10.10 17.66 -20.86
CA GLY A 446 9.15 16.63 -20.42
C GLY A 446 8.80 16.72 -18.94
N ALA A 447 9.77 16.97 -18.06
CA ALA A 447 9.53 17.20 -16.63
C ALA A 447 8.72 18.48 -16.31
N LEU A 448 8.55 19.39 -17.28
CA LEU A 448 7.76 20.61 -17.14
C LEU A 448 6.42 20.54 -17.91
N CYS A 449 6.03 19.34 -18.36
CA CYS A 449 4.86 19.06 -19.18
C CYS A 449 3.58 19.76 -18.67
N ASP A 450 3.17 19.51 -17.43
CA ASP A 450 1.89 20.00 -16.87
C ASP A 450 1.81 21.52 -16.87
N LYS A 451 2.91 22.18 -16.49
CA LYS A 451 3.00 23.64 -16.49
C LYS A 451 2.95 24.21 -17.90
N LEU A 452 3.65 23.58 -18.84
CA LEU A 452 3.76 24.05 -20.22
C LEU A 452 2.43 23.87 -20.99
N LYS A 453 1.69 22.77 -20.73
CA LYS A 453 0.33 22.53 -21.24
C LYS A 453 -0.65 23.65 -20.84
N GLN A 454 -0.50 24.22 -19.64
CA GLN A 454 -1.39 25.24 -19.08
C GLN A 454 -0.98 26.69 -19.40
N THR A 455 0.28 26.97 -19.74
CA THR A 455 0.81 28.35 -19.78
C THR A 455 0.91 28.92 -21.21
N GLU A 456 0.12 29.93 -21.55
CA GLU A 456 0.33 30.74 -22.76
C GLU A 456 1.51 31.72 -22.61
N PRO A 457 2.28 32.02 -23.67
CA PRO A 457 2.14 31.56 -25.06
C PRO A 457 2.86 30.22 -25.36
N TYR A 458 3.37 29.50 -24.35
CA TYR A 458 4.12 28.26 -24.60
C TYR A 458 3.22 27.18 -25.19
N LYS A 459 1.98 27.04 -24.69
CA LYS A 459 0.97 26.08 -25.18
C LYS A 459 0.87 26.04 -26.72
N SER A 460 0.83 27.19 -27.40
CA SER A 460 0.74 27.28 -28.87
C SER A 460 2.06 27.08 -29.62
N GLN A 461 3.18 27.01 -28.90
CA GLN A 461 4.52 26.71 -29.46
C GLN A 461 4.98 25.27 -29.18
N LEU A 462 4.24 24.50 -28.37
CA LEU A 462 4.60 23.11 -28.06
C LEU A 462 4.58 22.20 -29.31
N GLU A 463 3.51 22.22 -30.10
CA GLU A 463 3.44 21.41 -31.32
C GLU A 463 4.56 21.74 -32.34
N PRO A 464 4.83 23.02 -32.69
CA PRO A 464 6.02 23.37 -33.48
C PRO A 464 7.34 22.88 -32.89
N MET A 465 7.50 22.93 -31.56
CA MET A 465 8.71 22.47 -30.87
C MET A 465 8.88 20.95 -30.96
N LEU A 466 7.80 20.17 -30.78
CA LEU A 466 7.80 18.72 -30.95
C LEU A 466 8.18 18.34 -32.40
N VAL A 467 7.54 18.98 -33.39
CA VAL A 467 7.80 18.73 -34.82
C VAL A 467 9.22 19.11 -35.22
N GLN A 468 9.77 20.20 -34.69
CA GLN A 468 11.11 20.70 -35.05
C GLN A 468 12.24 19.96 -34.33
N HIS A 469 12.10 19.65 -33.03
CA HIS A 469 13.22 19.20 -32.20
C HIS A 469 13.10 17.77 -31.66
N VAL A 470 11.90 17.19 -31.59
CA VAL A 470 11.66 15.82 -31.08
C VAL A 470 11.48 14.82 -32.24
N PHE A 471 10.58 15.10 -33.19
CA PHE A 471 10.29 14.19 -34.31
C PHE A 471 11.52 13.80 -35.15
N PRO A 472 12.52 14.67 -35.41
CA PRO A 472 13.73 14.26 -36.14
C PRO A 472 14.61 13.28 -35.35
N GLU A 473 14.57 13.32 -34.02
CA GLU A 473 15.47 12.51 -33.17
C GLU A 473 15.04 11.04 -33.07
N PHE A 474 13.80 10.68 -33.42
CA PHE A 474 13.43 9.26 -33.64
C PHE A 474 14.28 8.58 -34.73
N ASN A 475 14.92 9.35 -35.62
CA ASN A 475 15.84 8.85 -36.65
C ASN A 475 17.32 9.15 -36.32
N SER A 476 17.63 9.50 -35.07
CA SER A 476 18.98 9.85 -34.63
C SER A 476 19.87 8.60 -34.56
N PRO A 477 21.16 8.69 -34.95
CA PRO A 477 22.09 7.55 -34.85
C PRO A 477 22.45 7.17 -33.40
N VAL A 478 21.98 7.94 -32.41
CA VAL A 478 22.31 7.79 -30.98
C VAL A 478 21.09 7.26 -30.22
N GLY A 479 21.24 6.11 -29.55
CA GLY A 479 20.16 5.39 -28.86
C GLY A 479 19.44 6.19 -27.78
N HIS A 480 20.18 6.81 -26.85
CA HIS A 480 19.57 7.56 -25.74
C HIS A 480 18.65 8.71 -26.23
N LEU A 481 18.98 9.35 -27.36
CA LEU A 481 18.11 10.36 -27.95
C LEU A 481 16.85 9.79 -28.62
N ARG A 482 16.89 8.57 -29.18
CA ARG A 482 15.68 7.90 -29.68
C ARG A 482 14.75 7.53 -28.52
N ALA A 483 15.30 6.97 -27.44
CA ALA A 483 14.55 6.66 -26.21
C ALA A 483 13.90 7.92 -25.60
N LYS A 484 14.68 9.00 -25.39
CA LYS A 484 14.12 10.25 -24.84
C LYS A 484 13.21 11.02 -25.81
N ALA A 485 13.32 10.83 -27.12
CA ALA A 485 12.31 11.32 -28.05
C ALA A 485 10.97 10.60 -27.87
N ALA A 486 10.98 9.27 -27.67
CA ALA A 486 9.78 8.49 -27.36
C ALA A 486 9.16 8.92 -26.01
N TRP A 487 9.95 8.97 -24.94
CA TRP A 487 9.49 9.39 -23.62
C TRP A 487 8.85 10.79 -23.63
N VAL A 488 9.50 11.79 -24.24
CA VAL A 488 8.93 13.15 -24.36
C VAL A 488 7.65 13.15 -25.20
N ALA A 489 7.55 12.33 -26.25
CA ALA A 489 6.34 12.23 -27.05
C ALA A 489 5.16 11.68 -26.23
N GLY A 490 5.38 10.64 -25.43
CA GLY A 490 4.37 10.07 -24.52
C GLY A 490 3.82 11.10 -23.51
N GLN A 491 4.72 11.81 -22.82
CA GLN A 491 4.34 12.87 -21.86
C GLN A 491 3.42 13.96 -22.47
N TYR A 492 3.57 14.23 -23.77
CA TYR A 492 2.77 15.20 -24.51
C TYR A 492 1.62 14.61 -25.33
N ALA A 493 1.32 13.32 -25.22
CA ALA A 493 0.23 12.66 -25.95
C ALA A 493 -1.14 13.35 -25.73
N HIS A 494 -1.45 13.73 -24.49
CA HIS A 494 -2.70 14.41 -24.12
C HIS A 494 -2.77 15.91 -24.50
N ILE A 495 -1.92 16.42 -25.40
CA ILE A 495 -2.05 17.77 -25.95
C ILE A 495 -3.11 17.80 -27.05
N ASN A 496 -3.91 18.87 -27.09
CA ASN A 496 -4.74 19.18 -28.25
C ASN A 496 -3.84 19.63 -29.43
N PHE A 497 -3.41 18.68 -30.26
CA PHE A 497 -2.70 18.95 -31.51
C PHE A 497 -3.60 19.71 -32.49
N ALA A 498 -3.08 20.78 -33.11
CA ALA A 498 -3.82 21.54 -34.11
C ALA A 498 -3.85 20.82 -35.47
N ASP A 499 -2.87 19.96 -35.75
CA ASP A 499 -2.88 19.05 -36.89
C ASP A 499 -2.86 17.58 -36.43
N GLN A 500 -3.96 16.86 -36.68
CA GLN A 500 -4.09 15.42 -36.38
C GLN A 500 -3.01 14.60 -37.09
N ASN A 501 -2.47 15.06 -38.22
CA ASN A 501 -1.33 14.38 -38.89
C ASN A 501 -0.04 14.42 -38.06
N ASN A 502 0.15 15.43 -37.18
CA ASN A 502 1.30 15.47 -36.29
C ASN A 502 1.16 14.46 -35.14
N PHE A 503 -0.04 14.27 -34.60
CA PHE A 503 -0.35 13.20 -33.65
C PHE A 503 -0.09 11.81 -34.26
N LEU A 504 -0.64 11.55 -35.45
CA LEU A 504 -0.44 10.28 -36.16
C LEU A 504 1.03 10.02 -36.52
N LYS A 505 1.77 11.08 -36.88
CA LYS A 505 3.22 10.98 -37.12
C LYS A 505 4.00 10.68 -35.84
N ALA A 506 3.61 11.23 -34.69
CA ALA A 506 4.19 10.87 -33.40
C ALA A 506 3.92 9.40 -33.07
N LEU A 507 2.66 8.98 -33.14
CA LEU A 507 2.22 7.60 -32.92
C LEU A 507 2.96 6.60 -33.83
N HIS A 508 3.05 6.84 -35.13
CA HIS A 508 3.83 6.00 -36.04
C HIS A 508 5.33 5.99 -35.73
N SER A 509 5.89 7.08 -35.19
CA SER A 509 7.30 7.13 -34.79
C SER A 509 7.57 6.30 -33.53
N VAL A 510 6.64 6.35 -32.55
CA VAL A 510 6.66 5.51 -31.33
C VAL A 510 6.49 4.03 -31.69
N VAL A 511 5.53 3.69 -32.55
CA VAL A 511 5.33 2.33 -33.07
C VAL A 511 6.56 1.82 -33.83
N SER A 512 7.29 2.70 -34.54
CA SER A 512 8.56 2.32 -35.15
C SER A 512 9.68 2.10 -34.12
N GLY A 513 9.66 2.83 -33.00
CA GLY A 513 10.61 2.69 -31.89
C GLY A 513 10.49 1.36 -31.13
N MET A 514 9.29 0.75 -31.10
CA MET A 514 9.11 -0.62 -30.59
C MET A 514 9.92 -1.68 -31.37
N ARG A 515 10.35 -1.37 -32.60
CA ARG A 515 11.14 -2.25 -33.48
C ARG A 515 12.62 -1.86 -33.55
N ASP A 516 13.09 -1.02 -32.63
CA ASP A 516 14.48 -0.60 -32.58
C ASP A 516 15.41 -1.76 -32.16
N SER A 517 16.69 -1.66 -32.53
CA SER A 517 17.72 -2.61 -32.11
C SER A 517 18.14 -2.45 -30.64
N GLU A 518 17.99 -1.27 -30.05
CA GLU A 518 18.41 -0.97 -28.68
C GLU A 518 17.25 -1.16 -27.70
N LEU A 519 17.47 -1.97 -26.65
CA LEU A 519 16.45 -2.34 -25.67
C LEU A 519 15.76 -1.13 -25.00
N PRO A 520 16.47 -0.10 -24.49
CA PRO A 520 15.81 0.99 -23.78
C PRO A 520 14.94 1.85 -24.71
N VAL A 521 15.24 1.89 -26.02
CA VAL A 521 14.40 2.57 -27.01
C VAL A 521 13.08 1.84 -27.20
N ARG A 522 13.08 0.50 -27.20
CA ARG A 522 11.85 -0.31 -27.27
C ARG A 522 10.97 -0.11 -26.04
N VAL A 523 11.56 -0.08 -24.85
CA VAL A 523 10.85 0.12 -23.56
C VAL A 523 10.25 1.53 -23.47
N ASP A 524 11.04 2.59 -23.62
CA ASP A 524 10.54 3.99 -23.60
C ASP A 524 9.43 4.21 -24.67
N SER A 525 9.47 3.47 -25.79
CA SER A 525 8.44 3.51 -26.84
C SER A 525 7.13 2.81 -26.44
N VAL A 526 7.19 1.70 -25.70
CA VAL A 526 5.98 1.03 -25.20
C VAL A 526 5.27 1.89 -24.17
N PHE A 527 6.00 2.48 -23.21
CA PHE A 527 5.37 3.35 -22.20
C PHE A 527 4.80 4.62 -22.83
N ALA A 528 5.45 5.17 -23.86
CA ALA A 528 4.87 6.27 -24.63
C ALA A 528 3.58 5.85 -25.36
N LEU A 529 3.48 4.62 -25.88
CA LEU A 529 2.28 4.11 -26.55
C LEU A 529 1.07 4.11 -25.62
N ARG A 530 1.23 3.80 -24.33
CA ARG A 530 0.16 3.86 -23.31
C ARG A 530 -0.55 5.22 -23.33
N SER A 531 0.19 6.30 -23.10
CA SER A 531 -0.36 7.66 -23.09
C SER A 531 -0.96 8.09 -24.44
N PHE A 532 -0.42 7.58 -25.55
CA PHE A 532 -1.02 7.80 -26.88
C PHE A 532 -2.34 7.06 -27.09
N VAL A 533 -2.50 5.86 -26.53
CA VAL A 533 -3.75 5.07 -26.58
C VAL A 533 -4.82 5.72 -25.68
N GLU A 534 -4.46 6.11 -24.46
CA GLU A 534 -5.35 6.85 -23.54
C GLU A 534 -5.84 8.18 -24.15
N ALA A 535 -4.97 8.90 -24.87
CA ALA A 535 -5.32 10.16 -25.53
C ALA A 535 -6.08 9.99 -26.86
N CYS A 536 -6.19 8.78 -27.41
CA CYS A 536 -6.72 8.56 -28.75
C CYS A 536 -8.25 8.55 -28.78
N ARG A 537 -8.86 9.57 -29.40
CA ARG A 537 -10.32 9.63 -29.61
C ARG A 537 -10.80 8.74 -30.77
N ASP A 538 -10.00 8.59 -31.81
CA ASP A 538 -10.31 7.81 -33.02
C ASP A 538 -9.47 6.54 -33.09
N LEU A 539 -9.87 5.50 -32.36
CA LEU A 539 -9.13 4.21 -32.29
C LEU A 539 -8.93 3.54 -33.67
N ASN A 540 -9.71 3.91 -34.68
CA ASN A 540 -9.76 3.31 -36.02
C ASN A 540 -8.39 3.21 -36.74
N GLU A 541 -7.43 4.07 -36.43
CA GLU A 541 -6.11 4.06 -37.07
C GLU A 541 -5.11 3.08 -36.43
N ILE A 542 -5.35 2.67 -35.17
CA ILE A 542 -4.50 1.71 -34.45
C ILE A 542 -4.94 0.26 -34.74
N ARG A 543 -6.25 0.03 -34.92
CA ARG A 543 -6.86 -1.30 -35.21
C ARG A 543 -6.11 -2.13 -36.26
N PRO A 544 -5.66 -1.59 -37.42
CA PRO A 544 -4.97 -2.39 -38.44
C PRO A 544 -3.54 -2.81 -38.06
N ILE A 545 -2.95 -2.12 -37.08
CA ILE A 545 -1.56 -2.30 -36.63
C ILE A 545 -1.51 -3.12 -35.33
N LEU A 546 -2.58 -3.08 -34.53
CA LEU A 546 -2.75 -3.76 -33.24
C LEU A 546 -2.17 -5.19 -33.18
N PRO A 547 -2.39 -6.10 -34.15
CA PRO A 547 -1.82 -7.45 -34.08
C PRO A 547 -0.28 -7.45 -34.12
N GLN A 548 0.31 -6.53 -34.90
CA GLN A 548 1.76 -6.37 -34.96
C GLN A 548 2.34 -5.61 -33.76
N LEU A 549 1.52 -4.85 -33.03
CA LEU A 549 1.92 -4.22 -31.77
C LEU A 549 2.00 -5.27 -30.67
N LEU A 550 0.96 -6.10 -30.53
CA LEU A 550 0.90 -7.20 -29.56
C LEU A 550 2.06 -8.19 -29.79
N ASP A 551 2.34 -8.59 -31.04
CA ASP A 551 3.46 -9.48 -31.36
C ASP A 551 4.84 -8.95 -30.92
N GLU A 552 5.14 -7.66 -31.12
CA GLU A 552 6.41 -7.07 -30.67
C GLU A 552 6.43 -6.83 -29.15
N PHE A 553 5.28 -6.45 -28.58
CA PHE A 553 5.10 -6.25 -27.15
C PHE A 553 5.30 -7.55 -26.36
N PHE A 554 4.77 -8.69 -26.84
CA PHE A 554 5.02 -10.01 -26.23
C PHE A 554 6.50 -10.41 -26.28
N LYS A 555 7.25 -10.06 -27.33
CA LYS A 555 8.70 -10.31 -27.34
C LYS A 555 9.40 -9.49 -26.27
N LEU A 556 9.03 -8.22 -26.12
CA LEU A 556 9.60 -7.34 -25.10
C LEU A 556 9.31 -7.86 -23.68
N MET A 557 8.07 -8.28 -23.39
CA MET A 557 7.70 -8.92 -22.11
C MET A 557 8.47 -10.22 -21.83
N ASN A 558 8.85 -10.98 -22.87
CA ASN A 558 9.69 -12.17 -22.71
C ASN A 558 11.19 -11.86 -22.56
N GLU A 559 11.61 -10.62 -22.82
CA GLU A 559 13.00 -10.12 -22.74
C GLU A 559 13.24 -9.20 -21.53
N VAL A 560 12.20 -8.56 -20.98
CA VAL A 560 12.28 -7.60 -19.87
C VAL A 560 11.15 -7.89 -18.87
N GLU A 561 11.53 -8.16 -17.64
CA GLU A 561 10.64 -8.26 -16.49
C GLU A 561 10.48 -6.85 -15.90
N ASN A 562 9.34 -6.20 -16.21
CA ASN A 562 9.01 -4.83 -15.76
C ASN A 562 7.47 -4.65 -15.72
N GLU A 563 6.97 -4.08 -14.64
CA GLU A 563 5.54 -3.92 -14.34
C GLU A 563 4.82 -2.90 -15.22
N ASP A 564 5.47 -1.78 -15.57
CA ASP A 564 4.90 -0.73 -16.44
C ASP A 564 4.55 -1.26 -17.84
N LEU A 565 5.20 -2.36 -18.28
CA LEU A 565 4.82 -3.06 -19.49
C LEU A 565 3.43 -3.66 -19.30
N VAL A 566 3.19 -4.38 -18.20
CA VAL A 566 1.93 -5.08 -17.96
C VAL A 566 0.76 -4.10 -17.81
N PHE A 567 0.95 -2.99 -17.08
CA PHE A 567 -0.04 -1.89 -17.02
C PHE A 567 -0.31 -1.25 -18.39
N THR A 568 0.70 -1.19 -19.27
CA THR A 568 0.50 -0.74 -20.66
C THR A 568 -0.36 -1.72 -21.46
N LEU A 569 -0.22 -3.04 -21.24
CA LEU A 569 -1.09 -4.03 -21.88
C LEU A 569 -2.53 -3.91 -21.40
N GLU A 570 -2.72 -3.79 -20.08
CA GLU A 570 -4.02 -3.61 -19.42
C GLU A 570 -4.81 -2.44 -20.05
N THR A 571 -4.16 -1.27 -20.12
CA THR A 571 -4.71 -0.06 -20.76
C THR A 571 -5.08 -0.26 -22.24
N ILE A 572 -4.28 -1.05 -22.97
CA ILE A 572 -4.56 -1.38 -24.38
C ILE A 572 -5.72 -2.39 -24.48
N VAL A 573 -5.86 -3.33 -23.55
CA VAL A 573 -6.96 -4.30 -23.53
C VAL A 573 -8.29 -3.61 -23.26
N ASP A 574 -8.36 -2.76 -22.23
CA ASP A 574 -9.53 -1.93 -21.89
C ASP A 574 -10.07 -1.19 -23.12
N LYS A 575 -9.21 -0.40 -23.79
CA LYS A 575 -9.62 0.42 -24.94
C LYS A 575 -9.98 -0.37 -26.21
N PHE A 576 -9.57 -1.63 -26.35
CA PHE A 576 -9.77 -2.42 -27.57
C PHE A 576 -10.57 -3.72 -27.36
N GLY A 577 -11.30 -3.88 -26.25
CA GLY A 577 -11.95 -5.13 -25.82
C GLY A 577 -12.65 -5.97 -26.90
N GLU A 578 -13.55 -5.38 -27.69
CA GLU A 578 -14.29 -6.12 -28.74
C GLU A 578 -13.38 -6.70 -29.84
N GLU A 579 -12.21 -6.08 -30.10
CA GLU A 579 -11.21 -6.54 -31.07
C GLU A 579 -10.12 -7.43 -30.46
N MET A 580 -10.03 -7.48 -29.13
CA MET A 580 -9.18 -8.41 -28.39
C MET A 580 -9.74 -9.84 -28.36
N ALA A 581 -11.05 -10.02 -28.54
CA ALA A 581 -11.73 -11.32 -28.58
C ALA A 581 -11.00 -12.45 -29.36
N PRO A 582 -10.52 -12.27 -30.61
CA PRO A 582 -9.75 -13.30 -31.34
C PRO A 582 -8.33 -13.55 -30.79
N TYR A 583 -7.78 -12.63 -30.01
CA TYR A 583 -6.43 -12.72 -29.42
C TYR A 583 -6.44 -13.12 -27.94
N ALA A 584 -7.59 -13.01 -27.24
CA ALA A 584 -7.75 -13.24 -25.80
C ALA A 584 -7.15 -14.57 -25.33
N LEU A 585 -7.38 -15.66 -26.08
CA LEU A 585 -6.79 -16.97 -25.76
C LEU A 585 -5.25 -16.95 -25.80
N GLY A 586 -4.65 -16.28 -26.80
CA GLY A 586 -3.20 -16.15 -26.93
C GLY A 586 -2.61 -15.20 -25.88
N LEU A 587 -3.32 -14.10 -25.56
CA LEU A 587 -2.98 -13.19 -24.47
C LEU A 587 -2.94 -13.92 -23.13
N CYS A 588 -4.01 -14.63 -22.75
CA CYS A 588 -4.05 -15.41 -21.51
C CYS A 588 -2.99 -16.52 -21.49
N GLN A 589 -2.66 -17.16 -22.62
CA GLN A 589 -1.57 -18.15 -22.70
C GLN A 589 -0.18 -17.54 -22.47
N ASN A 590 0.09 -16.38 -23.07
CA ASN A 590 1.36 -15.69 -22.90
C ASN A 590 1.50 -15.12 -21.47
N LEU A 591 0.45 -14.51 -20.92
CA LEU A 591 0.43 -14.00 -19.55
C LEU A 591 0.52 -15.12 -18.52
N ALA A 592 -0.17 -16.25 -18.73
CA ALA A 592 0.00 -17.44 -17.88
C ALA A 592 1.43 -17.99 -17.93
N ALA A 593 2.08 -17.99 -19.11
CA ALA A 593 3.46 -18.41 -19.23
C ALA A 593 4.45 -17.44 -18.57
N ALA A 594 4.19 -16.13 -18.65
CA ALA A 594 4.95 -15.09 -17.95
C ALA A 594 4.80 -15.23 -16.43
N PHE A 595 3.56 -15.36 -15.93
CA PHE A 595 3.25 -15.65 -14.52
C PHE A 595 4.03 -16.87 -14.01
N TRP A 596 4.00 -18.00 -14.73
CA TRP A 596 4.78 -19.18 -14.36
C TRP A 596 6.29 -18.93 -14.41
N ARG A 597 6.82 -18.10 -15.31
CA ARG A 597 8.24 -17.72 -15.29
C ARG A 597 8.55 -16.96 -14.00
N CYS A 598 7.83 -15.87 -13.72
CA CYS A 598 8.06 -15.03 -12.54
C CYS A 598 8.03 -15.85 -11.24
N MET A 599 7.02 -16.73 -11.07
CA MET A 599 6.93 -17.62 -9.90
C MET A 599 8.12 -18.59 -9.78
N ASN A 600 8.61 -19.16 -10.90
CA ASN A 600 9.78 -20.05 -10.86
C ASN A 600 11.10 -19.29 -10.61
N THR A 601 11.16 -17.99 -10.89
CA THR A 601 12.30 -17.12 -10.55
C THR A 601 12.29 -16.78 -9.06
N ALA A 602 11.13 -16.37 -8.52
CA ALA A 602 10.94 -16.11 -7.09
C ALA A 602 11.26 -17.35 -6.23
N GLU A 603 10.80 -18.54 -6.61
CA GLU A 603 11.14 -19.80 -5.94
C GLU A 603 12.65 -20.17 -5.97
N ALA A 604 13.48 -19.44 -6.73
CA ALA A 604 14.91 -19.72 -6.90
C ALA A 604 15.84 -18.70 -6.20
N GLU A 605 15.35 -17.53 -5.79
CA GLU A 605 16.13 -16.46 -5.17
C GLU A 605 15.62 -16.19 -3.74
N ASP A 606 16.24 -16.83 -2.73
CA ASP A 606 15.95 -16.68 -1.29
C ASP A 606 16.25 -15.25 -0.72
N GLU A 607 16.29 -14.19 -1.55
CA GLU A 607 16.57 -12.80 -1.14
C GLU A 607 15.28 -11.96 -1.05
N ALA A 608 15.13 -11.19 0.03
CA ALA A 608 13.85 -10.63 0.49
C ALA A 608 13.35 -9.37 -0.26
N ASP A 609 13.84 -9.10 -1.47
CA ASP A 609 13.25 -8.14 -2.41
C ASP A 609 12.73 -8.98 -3.59
N ASP A 610 11.41 -9.06 -3.78
CA ASP A 610 10.78 -10.01 -4.70
C ASP A 610 10.06 -9.33 -5.89
N PRO A 611 10.79 -8.75 -6.88
CA PRO A 611 10.20 -8.21 -8.11
C PRO A 611 9.35 -9.23 -8.89
N GLY A 612 9.62 -10.52 -8.72
CA GLY A 612 8.88 -11.61 -9.35
C GLY A 612 7.41 -11.64 -8.91
N ALA A 613 7.15 -11.42 -7.62
CA ALA A 613 5.80 -11.41 -7.07
C ALA A 613 4.94 -10.27 -7.63
N LEU A 614 5.45 -9.04 -7.66
CA LEU A 614 4.68 -7.88 -8.15
C LEU A 614 4.45 -7.94 -9.67
N ALA A 615 5.41 -8.44 -10.43
CA ALA A 615 5.22 -8.76 -11.85
C ALA A 615 4.19 -9.88 -12.08
N ALA A 616 4.10 -10.86 -11.18
CA ALA A 616 3.10 -11.92 -11.22
C ALA A 616 1.68 -11.39 -10.91
N VAL A 617 1.53 -10.51 -9.90
CA VAL A 617 0.28 -9.77 -9.63
C VAL A 617 -0.18 -9.01 -10.88
N GLY A 618 0.70 -8.23 -11.50
CA GLY A 618 0.39 -7.50 -12.73
C GLY A 618 -0.10 -8.42 -13.85
N CYS A 619 0.53 -9.59 -14.04
CA CYS A 619 0.11 -10.57 -15.05
C CYS A 619 -1.31 -11.10 -14.81
N LEU A 620 -1.73 -11.24 -13.54
CA LEU A 620 -3.08 -11.67 -13.19
C LEU A 620 -4.11 -10.55 -13.40
N ARG A 621 -3.80 -9.31 -13.01
CA ARG A 621 -4.66 -8.14 -13.29
C ARG A 621 -4.91 -7.95 -14.78
N ALA A 622 -3.87 -8.06 -15.60
CA ALA A 622 -4.02 -8.04 -17.06
C ALA A 622 -4.91 -9.20 -17.57
N ILE A 623 -4.92 -10.37 -16.92
CA ILE A 623 -5.86 -11.45 -17.22
C ILE A 623 -7.28 -11.08 -16.79
N SER A 624 -7.49 -10.49 -15.61
CA SER A 624 -8.78 -9.96 -15.15
C SER A 624 -9.40 -8.98 -16.17
N THR A 625 -8.65 -7.97 -16.60
CA THR A 625 -9.11 -6.98 -17.61
C THR A 625 -9.40 -7.64 -18.97
N ILE A 626 -8.65 -8.69 -19.36
CA ILE A 626 -8.98 -9.48 -20.56
C ILE A 626 -10.32 -10.21 -20.37
N LEU A 627 -10.59 -10.79 -19.20
CA LEU A 627 -11.86 -11.48 -18.94
C LEU A 627 -13.03 -10.49 -18.89
N GLU A 628 -12.86 -9.34 -18.26
CA GLU A 628 -13.85 -8.26 -18.20
C GLU A 628 -14.19 -7.72 -19.61
N SER A 629 -13.17 -7.38 -20.41
CA SER A 629 -13.36 -6.90 -21.79
C SER A 629 -14.03 -7.94 -22.71
N VAL A 630 -13.93 -9.22 -22.35
CA VAL A 630 -14.53 -10.37 -23.05
C VAL A 630 -15.88 -10.80 -22.47
N SER A 631 -16.38 -10.16 -21.39
CA SER A 631 -17.68 -10.42 -20.72
C SER A 631 -18.86 -10.64 -21.68
N ARG A 632 -18.94 -9.84 -22.75
CA ARG A 632 -19.98 -9.91 -23.81
C ARG A 632 -19.93 -11.19 -24.67
N LEU A 633 -18.88 -12.00 -24.55
CA LEU A 633 -18.61 -13.19 -25.38
C LEU A 633 -18.40 -14.47 -24.54
N PRO A 634 -19.45 -15.02 -23.89
CA PRO A 634 -19.36 -16.18 -22.99
C PRO A 634 -18.67 -17.45 -23.54
N HIS A 635 -18.58 -17.59 -24.87
CA HIS A 635 -17.94 -18.73 -25.53
C HIS A 635 -16.40 -18.73 -25.48
N LEU A 636 -15.77 -17.60 -25.10
CA LEU A 636 -14.31 -17.49 -24.97
C LEU A 636 -13.83 -17.96 -23.59
N PHE A 637 -14.61 -17.74 -22.52
CA PHE A 637 -14.33 -18.25 -21.17
C PHE A 637 -14.04 -19.76 -21.17
N VAL A 638 -14.86 -20.55 -21.89
CA VAL A 638 -14.69 -22.02 -22.04
C VAL A 638 -13.37 -22.40 -22.73
N GLN A 639 -12.80 -21.53 -23.56
CA GLN A 639 -11.52 -21.76 -24.25
C GLN A 639 -10.32 -21.32 -23.40
N VAL A 640 -10.49 -20.29 -22.57
CA VAL A 640 -9.48 -19.76 -21.66
C VAL A 640 -9.34 -20.62 -20.40
N GLU A 641 -10.45 -21.22 -19.91
CA GLU A 641 -10.51 -22.06 -18.70
C GLU A 641 -9.34 -23.05 -18.54
N PRO A 642 -8.97 -23.89 -19.52
CA PRO A 642 -7.90 -24.88 -19.36
C PRO A 642 -6.51 -24.27 -19.19
N THR A 643 -6.33 -22.99 -19.55
CA THR A 643 -5.08 -22.24 -19.42
C THR A 643 -4.92 -21.66 -18.02
N LEU A 644 -6.02 -21.15 -17.43
CA LEU A 644 -6.02 -20.50 -16.11
C LEU A 644 -6.25 -21.48 -14.95
N LEU A 645 -6.93 -22.61 -15.18
CA LEU A 645 -7.22 -23.62 -14.15
C LEU A 645 -5.97 -24.13 -13.38
N PRO A 646 -4.79 -24.36 -14.00
CA PRO A 646 -3.59 -24.73 -13.24
C PRO A 646 -3.08 -23.63 -12.31
N ILE A 647 -3.24 -22.35 -12.69
CA ILE A 647 -2.87 -21.19 -11.87
C ILE A 647 -3.83 -21.11 -10.68
N MET A 648 -5.14 -21.09 -10.95
CA MET A 648 -6.18 -21.08 -9.91
C MET A 648 -5.99 -22.22 -8.89
N ARG A 649 -5.73 -23.45 -9.35
CA ARG A 649 -5.52 -24.61 -8.44
C ARG A 649 -4.27 -24.51 -7.56
N ARG A 650 -3.18 -23.87 -8.02
CA ARG A 650 -1.96 -23.72 -7.20
C ARG A 650 -2.06 -22.52 -6.28
N MET A 651 -2.56 -21.40 -6.79
CA MET A 651 -2.57 -20.13 -6.05
C MET A 651 -3.71 -20.01 -5.03
N LEU A 652 -4.78 -20.80 -5.15
CA LEU A 652 -5.78 -20.95 -4.07
C LEU A 652 -5.29 -21.86 -2.91
N SER A 653 -3.98 -22.12 -2.80
CA SER A 653 -3.35 -22.87 -1.69
C SER A 653 -2.41 -21.96 -0.89
N SER A 654 -1.75 -22.51 0.13
CA SER A 654 -0.71 -21.80 0.90
C SER A 654 0.41 -21.20 0.05
N ASP A 655 0.63 -21.72 -1.17
CA ASP A 655 1.68 -21.27 -2.08
C ASP A 655 1.37 -19.90 -2.76
N GLY A 656 0.14 -19.37 -2.62
CA GLY A 656 -0.33 -18.21 -3.40
C GLY A 656 -0.86 -17.03 -2.59
N GLN A 657 -0.47 -16.88 -1.32
CA GLN A 657 -1.02 -15.85 -0.42
C GLN A 657 -0.94 -14.42 -0.99
N GLU A 658 0.16 -14.11 -1.68
CA GLU A 658 0.45 -12.77 -2.22
C GLU A 658 -0.39 -12.39 -3.46
N VAL A 659 -0.95 -13.38 -4.15
CA VAL A 659 -1.71 -13.22 -5.41
C VAL A 659 -3.17 -13.70 -5.27
N PHE A 660 -3.60 -13.97 -4.04
CA PHE A 660 -4.85 -14.66 -3.75
C PHE A 660 -6.08 -13.83 -4.14
N GLU A 661 -6.00 -12.49 -3.99
CA GLU A 661 -7.03 -11.52 -4.36
C GLU A 661 -7.31 -11.53 -5.88
N GLU A 662 -6.28 -11.31 -6.72
CA GLU A 662 -6.41 -11.34 -8.17
C GLU A 662 -6.86 -12.72 -8.70
N VAL A 663 -6.47 -13.81 -8.04
CA VAL A 663 -6.93 -15.16 -8.42
C VAL A 663 -8.41 -15.35 -8.11
N LEU A 664 -8.92 -14.82 -7.00
CA LEU A 664 -10.35 -14.86 -6.68
C LEU A 664 -11.18 -14.01 -7.64
N GLU A 665 -10.68 -12.84 -8.04
CA GLU A 665 -11.31 -11.99 -9.07
C GLU A 665 -11.45 -12.75 -10.41
N ILE A 666 -10.39 -13.43 -10.86
CA ILE A 666 -10.43 -14.32 -12.04
C ILE A 666 -11.48 -15.43 -11.86
N VAL A 667 -11.57 -16.06 -10.67
CA VAL A 667 -12.60 -17.08 -10.39
C VAL A 667 -14.00 -16.47 -10.44
N SER A 668 -14.20 -15.24 -9.94
CA SER A 668 -15.47 -14.50 -10.00
C SER A 668 -15.90 -14.29 -11.45
N TYR A 669 -15.05 -13.73 -12.31
CA TYR A 669 -15.38 -13.54 -13.72
C TYR A 669 -15.65 -14.85 -14.46
N MET A 670 -14.84 -15.88 -14.21
CA MET A 670 -15.03 -17.22 -14.79
C MET A 670 -16.33 -17.89 -14.31
N THR A 671 -16.78 -17.63 -13.08
CA THR A 671 -18.02 -18.20 -12.53
C THR A 671 -19.27 -17.37 -12.84
N PHE A 672 -19.15 -16.06 -13.08
CA PHE A 672 -20.26 -15.16 -13.44
C PHE A 672 -20.55 -15.14 -14.95
N PHE A 673 -19.55 -14.89 -15.81
CA PHE A 673 -19.77 -14.70 -17.25
C PHE A 673 -19.82 -16.01 -18.07
N SER A 674 -19.30 -17.12 -17.57
CA SER A 674 -19.38 -18.42 -18.27
C SER A 674 -20.83 -18.89 -18.43
N PRO A 675 -21.23 -19.51 -19.57
CA PRO A 675 -22.59 -20.02 -19.77
C PRO A 675 -22.99 -21.11 -18.76
N THR A 676 -22.02 -21.90 -18.30
CA THR A 676 -22.22 -23.02 -17.38
C THR A 676 -20.93 -23.26 -16.60
N ILE A 677 -21.02 -23.37 -15.27
CA ILE A 677 -19.89 -23.71 -14.41
C ILE A 677 -19.44 -25.15 -14.69
N SER A 678 -18.17 -25.33 -15.07
CA SER A 678 -17.60 -26.64 -15.40
C SER A 678 -17.32 -27.49 -14.15
N MET A 679 -17.18 -28.81 -14.31
CA MET A 679 -16.74 -29.71 -13.22
C MET A 679 -15.31 -29.41 -12.75
N ASP A 680 -14.49 -28.81 -13.61
CA ASP A 680 -13.12 -28.42 -13.27
C ASP A 680 -13.12 -27.16 -12.38
N MET A 681 -13.99 -26.18 -12.63
CA MET A 681 -14.18 -25.03 -11.73
C MET A 681 -14.71 -25.49 -10.35
N TRP A 682 -15.65 -26.44 -10.31
CA TRP A 682 -16.13 -27.05 -9.06
C TRP A 682 -15.04 -27.77 -8.22
N SER A 683 -13.85 -28.03 -8.79
CA SER A 683 -12.69 -28.54 -8.04
C SER A 683 -11.95 -27.47 -7.22
N LEU A 684 -12.24 -26.18 -7.44
CA LEU A 684 -11.65 -25.07 -6.70
C LEU A 684 -12.35 -24.82 -5.36
N TRP A 685 -13.63 -25.20 -5.24
CA TRP A 685 -14.42 -25.01 -4.02
C TRP A 685 -13.76 -25.58 -2.75
N PRO A 686 -13.23 -26.83 -2.73
CA PRO A 686 -12.54 -27.34 -1.54
C PRO A 686 -11.29 -26.53 -1.17
N LEU A 687 -10.56 -25.98 -2.16
CA LEU A 687 -9.36 -25.17 -1.93
C LEU A 687 -9.73 -23.83 -1.27
N MET A 688 -10.75 -23.14 -1.77
CA MET A 688 -11.24 -21.90 -1.14
C MET A 688 -11.72 -22.14 0.31
N MET A 689 -12.37 -23.28 0.57
CA MET A 689 -12.83 -23.66 1.91
C MET A 689 -11.67 -24.05 2.85
N GLU A 690 -10.59 -24.63 2.33
CA GLU A 690 -9.38 -24.96 3.10
C GLU A 690 -8.56 -23.69 3.39
N ALA A 691 -8.37 -22.81 2.40
CA ALA A 691 -7.70 -21.52 2.56
C ALA A 691 -8.39 -20.65 3.62
N LEU A 692 -9.71 -20.50 3.54
CA LEU A 692 -10.52 -19.74 4.51
C LEU A 692 -10.51 -20.34 5.93
N ALA A 693 -10.16 -21.63 6.08
CA ALA A 693 -10.05 -22.30 7.37
C ALA A 693 -8.64 -22.22 7.99
N ASP A 694 -7.61 -21.89 7.21
CA ASP A 694 -6.19 -21.91 7.62
C ASP A 694 -5.58 -20.50 7.73
N PHE A 695 -5.71 -19.67 6.67
CA PHE A 695 -5.06 -18.35 6.62
C PHE A 695 -5.91 -17.23 5.97
N ALA A 696 -6.84 -17.54 5.07
CA ALA A 696 -7.46 -16.57 4.17
C ALA A 696 -8.74 -15.90 4.72
N ILE A 697 -8.80 -15.69 6.04
CA ILE A 697 -9.96 -15.05 6.72
C ILE A 697 -10.13 -13.60 6.24
N ASP A 698 -9.03 -12.85 6.14
CA ASP A 698 -9.03 -11.44 5.74
C ASP A 698 -9.54 -11.26 4.29
N TYR A 699 -9.42 -12.30 3.45
CA TYR A 699 -9.90 -12.33 2.06
C TYR A 699 -11.34 -12.86 1.90
N PHE A 700 -12.07 -13.08 3.00
CA PHE A 700 -13.43 -13.63 2.93
C PHE A 700 -14.43 -12.79 2.09
N PRO A 701 -14.36 -11.44 2.02
CA PRO A 701 -15.14 -10.66 1.05
C PRO A 701 -14.88 -11.11 -0.39
N ASN A 702 -13.62 -11.26 -0.78
CA ASN A 702 -13.24 -11.66 -2.14
C ASN A 702 -13.62 -13.14 -2.43
N ILE A 703 -13.69 -13.98 -1.39
CA ILE A 703 -14.19 -15.38 -1.50
C ILE A 703 -15.74 -15.42 -1.58
N LEU A 704 -16.45 -14.40 -1.10
CA LEU A 704 -17.93 -14.38 -1.12
C LEU A 704 -18.48 -14.43 -2.54
N VAL A 705 -17.99 -13.56 -3.42
CA VAL A 705 -18.46 -13.42 -4.81
C VAL A 705 -18.42 -14.74 -5.60
N PRO A 706 -17.29 -15.49 -5.66
CA PRO A 706 -17.29 -16.77 -6.37
C PRO A 706 -18.17 -17.82 -5.67
N LEU A 707 -18.24 -17.82 -4.33
CA LEU A 707 -19.11 -18.75 -3.59
C LEU A 707 -20.61 -18.47 -3.85
N ASP A 708 -21.03 -17.21 -3.99
CA ASP A 708 -22.38 -16.88 -4.47
C ASP A 708 -22.60 -17.47 -5.87
N ASN A 709 -21.73 -17.16 -6.84
CA ASN A 709 -21.89 -17.62 -8.22
C ASN A 709 -22.07 -19.15 -8.33
N TYR A 710 -21.35 -19.93 -7.51
CA TYR A 710 -21.53 -21.38 -7.41
C TYR A 710 -22.91 -21.79 -6.86
N VAL A 711 -23.51 -21.03 -5.94
CA VAL A 711 -24.82 -21.31 -5.32
C VAL A 711 -25.98 -20.76 -6.16
N SER A 712 -25.89 -19.52 -6.65
CA SER A 712 -26.91 -18.82 -7.44
C SER A 712 -27.06 -19.40 -8.84
N ARG A 713 -25.95 -19.58 -9.57
CA ARG A 713 -25.94 -20.13 -10.94
C ARG A 713 -25.82 -21.65 -10.97
N GLY A 714 -25.17 -22.24 -9.97
CA GLY A 714 -24.87 -23.67 -9.87
C GLY A 714 -25.80 -24.50 -8.96
N THR A 715 -26.93 -23.94 -8.51
CA THR A 715 -27.80 -24.50 -7.44
C THR A 715 -28.11 -26.00 -7.60
N ALA A 716 -28.43 -26.44 -8.83
CA ALA A 716 -28.77 -27.84 -9.10
C ALA A 716 -27.60 -28.81 -8.86
N HIS A 717 -26.36 -28.37 -9.09
CA HIS A 717 -25.17 -29.17 -8.80
C HIS A 717 -24.81 -29.12 -7.31
N PHE A 718 -24.84 -27.92 -6.71
CA PHE A 718 -24.65 -27.70 -5.27
C PHE A 718 -25.58 -28.57 -4.41
N LEU A 719 -26.83 -28.74 -4.82
CA LEU A 719 -27.82 -29.56 -4.11
C LEU A 719 -27.71 -31.07 -4.40
N ALA A 720 -27.14 -31.46 -5.55
CA ALA A 720 -27.06 -32.86 -5.99
C ALA A 720 -25.74 -33.56 -5.61
N CYS A 721 -24.63 -32.83 -5.53
CA CYS A 721 -23.32 -33.39 -5.22
C CYS A 721 -23.20 -33.75 -3.73
N LYS A 722 -22.55 -34.89 -3.43
CA LYS A 722 -22.32 -35.40 -2.07
C LYS A 722 -20.89 -35.87 -1.82
N GLU A 723 -20.05 -35.84 -2.85
CA GLU A 723 -18.63 -36.23 -2.80
C GLU A 723 -17.85 -35.24 -3.68
N PRO A 724 -17.39 -34.09 -3.14
CA PRO A 724 -17.58 -33.61 -1.76
C PRO A 724 -19.02 -33.08 -1.49
N ASP A 725 -19.44 -33.10 -0.22
CA ASP A 725 -20.71 -32.49 0.20
C ASP A 725 -20.51 -30.98 0.41
N TYR A 726 -20.83 -30.20 -0.62
CA TYR A 726 -20.68 -28.75 -0.62
C TYR A 726 -21.52 -28.06 0.47
N GLN A 727 -22.69 -28.61 0.82
CA GLN A 727 -23.55 -28.05 1.87
C GLN A 727 -22.93 -28.25 3.25
N GLN A 728 -22.41 -29.45 3.53
CA GLN A 728 -21.72 -29.74 4.79
C GLN A 728 -20.41 -28.95 4.91
N SER A 729 -19.67 -28.77 3.81
CA SER A 729 -18.47 -27.92 3.77
C SER A 729 -18.81 -26.48 4.15
N LEU A 730 -19.82 -25.89 3.48
CA LEU A 730 -20.28 -24.53 3.73
C LEU A 730 -20.74 -24.34 5.18
N TRP A 731 -21.54 -25.27 5.70
CA TRP A 731 -21.98 -25.25 7.10
C TRP A 731 -20.79 -25.33 8.06
N SER A 732 -19.83 -26.23 7.82
CA SER A 732 -18.68 -26.43 8.72
C SER A 732 -17.82 -25.17 8.83
N MET A 733 -17.58 -24.49 7.70
CA MET A 733 -16.84 -23.24 7.65
C MET A 733 -17.62 -22.12 8.35
N ILE A 734 -18.87 -21.84 7.94
CA ILE A 734 -19.69 -20.75 8.53
C ILE A 734 -19.88 -20.96 10.03
N SER A 735 -20.12 -22.20 10.47
CA SER A 735 -20.26 -22.53 11.89
C SER A 735 -18.95 -22.40 12.67
N SER A 736 -17.78 -22.42 12.03
CA SER A 736 -16.50 -22.16 12.69
C SER A 736 -16.33 -20.66 12.91
N ILE A 737 -16.41 -19.87 11.83
CA ILE A 737 -16.28 -18.41 11.83
C ILE A 737 -17.30 -17.77 12.80
N MET A 738 -18.58 -18.14 12.68
CA MET A 738 -19.65 -17.58 13.52
C MET A 738 -19.56 -17.96 15.00
N ALA A 739 -18.85 -19.04 15.34
CA ALA A 739 -18.70 -19.52 16.71
C ALA A 739 -17.47 -18.93 17.43
N ASP A 740 -16.46 -18.49 16.67
CA ASP A 740 -15.25 -17.89 17.22
C ASP A 740 -15.57 -16.64 18.05
N LYS A 741 -14.71 -16.36 19.03
CA LYS A 741 -14.78 -15.27 20.00
C LYS A 741 -13.70 -14.22 19.79
N ASN A 742 -12.66 -14.55 19.05
CA ASN A 742 -11.50 -13.70 18.82
C ASN A 742 -11.58 -12.97 17.47
N MET A 743 -12.42 -13.44 16.55
CA MET A 743 -12.70 -12.77 15.27
C MET A 743 -13.53 -11.50 15.46
N GLU A 744 -13.11 -10.43 14.78
CA GLU A 744 -13.73 -9.11 14.85
C GLU A 744 -15.10 -9.12 14.14
N ASP A 745 -15.85 -8.02 14.26
CA ASP A 745 -17.16 -7.94 13.60
C ASP A 745 -17.04 -7.79 12.08
N ASN A 746 -15.96 -7.19 11.56
CA ASN A 746 -15.69 -6.96 10.12
C ASN A 746 -15.48 -8.27 9.35
N ASP A 747 -14.54 -9.11 9.80
CA ASP A 747 -14.13 -10.37 9.15
C ASP A 747 -15.28 -11.38 9.00
N ILE A 748 -16.39 -11.13 9.71
CA ILE A 748 -17.56 -12.01 9.78
C ILE A 748 -18.68 -11.53 8.84
N GLU A 749 -18.69 -10.29 8.38
CA GLU A 749 -19.75 -9.71 7.55
C GLU A 749 -20.10 -10.51 6.27
N PRO A 750 -19.13 -11.18 5.59
CA PRO A 750 -19.45 -12.05 4.45
C PRO A 750 -20.22 -13.33 4.84
N ALA A 751 -20.08 -13.86 6.06
CA ALA A 751 -20.78 -15.08 6.47
C ALA A 751 -22.32 -14.91 6.49
N PRO A 752 -22.89 -13.86 7.09
CA PRO A 752 -24.30 -13.53 6.92
C PRO A 752 -24.72 -13.33 5.47
N LYS A 753 -23.98 -12.57 4.64
CA LYS A 753 -24.29 -12.40 3.20
C LYS A 753 -24.46 -13.78 2.51
N LEU A 754 -23.53 -14.71 2.74
CA LEU A 754 -23.55 -16.07 2.17
C LEU A 754 -24.71 -16.96 2.67
N ILE A 755 -25.21 -16.75 3.90
CA ILE A 755 -26.43 -17.44 4.38
C ILE A 755 -27.68 -16.88 3.68
N GLN A 756 -27.75 -15.57 3.41
CA GLN A 756 -28.88 -14.96 2.67
C GLN A 756 -28.97 -15.57 1.27
N VAL A 757 -27.86 -15.59 0.53
CA VAL A 757 -27.69 -16.25 -0.77
C VAL A 757 -28.27 -17.68 -0.78
N LEU A 758 -27.91 -18.49 0.22
CA LEU A 758 -28.37 -19.87 0.34
C LEU A 758 -29.90 -19.95 0.51
N PHE A 759 -30.49 -19.11 1.37
CA PHE A 759 -31.95 -19.11 1.60
C PHE A 759 -32.75 -18.51 0.43
N GLN A 760 -32.21 -17.52 -0.27
CA GLN A 760 -32.88 -16.91 -1.42
C GLN A 760 -32.88 -17.87 -2.63
N ASN A 761 -31.75 -18.53 -2.92
CA ASN A 761 -31.62 -19.44 -4.07
C ASN A 761 -32.18 -20.85 -3.84
N CYS A 762 -31.98 -21.46 -2.66
CA CYS A 762 -32.32 -22.87 -2.42
C CYS A 762 -33.74 -23.11 -1.85
N LYS A 763 -34.72 -22.25 -2.18
CA LYS A 763 -36.03 -22.22 -1.52
C LYS A 763 -36.75 -23.58 -1.49
N GLY A 764 -37.05 -24.06 -0.28
CA GLY A 764 -37.74 -25.34 -0.01
C GLY A 764 -36.88 -26.60 -0.19
N GLN A 765 -35.56 -26.48 -0.36
CA GLN A 765 -34.65 -27.60 -0.64
C GLN A 765 -33.58 -27.82 0.45
N VAL A 766 -33.42 -26.88 1.40
CA VAL A 766 -32.38 -26.88 2.45
C VAL A 766 -32.94 -26.84 3.88
N ASP A 767 -34.19 -27.28 4.09
CA ASP A 767 -34.90 -27.26 5.39
C ASP A 767 -34.09 -27.82 6.57
N GLN A 768 -33.23 -28.83 6.32
CA GLN A 768 -32.36 -29.45 7.33
C GLN A 768 -31.31 -28.50 7.92
N TRP A 769 -30.89 -27.47 7.17
CA TRP A 769 -29.86 -26.51 7.56
C TRP A 769 -30.42 -25.24 8.23
N VAL A 770 -31.74 -25.03 8.17
CA VAL A 770 -32.39 -23.83 8.73
C VAL A 770 -32.22 -23.74 10.26
N GLU A 771 -32.36 -24.84 11.02
CA GLU A 771 -32.10 -24.81 12.48
C GLU A 771 -30.62 -24.56 12.83
N PRO A 772 -29.64 -25.24 12.20
CA PRO A 772 -28.22 -24.93 12.36
C PRO A 772 -27.86 -23.46 12.11
N TYR A 773 -28.20 -22.89 10.95
CA TYR A 773 -27.85 -21.50 10.60
C TYR A 773 -28.52 -20.50 11.55
N LEU A 774 -29.83 -20.61 11.81
CA LEU A 774 -30.52 -19.72 12.75
C LEU A 774 -29.91 -19.75 14.15
N ARG A 775 -29.41 -20.91 14.62
CA ARG A 775 -28.73 -21.02 15.91
C ARG A 775 -27.42 -20.23 15.93
N ALA A 776 -26.59 -20.37 14.89
CA ALA A 776 -25.32 -19.63 14.77
C ALA A 776 -25.56 -18.11 14.66
N THR A 777 -26.49 -17.68 13.80
CA THR A 777 -26.91 -16.27 13.64
C THR A 777 -27.34 -15.66 14.96
N VAL A 778 -28.19 -16.34 15.74
CA VAL A 778 -28.67 -15.84 17.04
C VAL A 778 -27.57 -15.80 18.10
N GLU A 779 -26.62 -16.74 18.07
CA GLU A 779 -25.50 -16.73 19.00
C GLU A 779 -24.52 -15.57 18.72
N ARG A 780 -24.19 -15.29 17.44
CA ARG A 780 -23.35 -14.13 17.08
C ARG A 780 -24.11 -12.80 17.28
N LEU A 781 -25.42 -12.73 17.01
CA LEU A 781 -26.23 -11.51 17.19
C LEU A 781 -26.23 -10.98 18.63
N ARG A 782 -26.07 -11.87 19.62
CA ARG A 782 -25.92 -11.51 21.05
C ARG A 782 -24.51 -11.04 21.42
N ARG A 783 -23.50 -11.30 20.59
CA ARG A 783 -22.09 -10.92 20.79
C ARG A 783 -21.71 -9.67 20.00
N ALA A 784 -22.29 -9.48 18.81
CA ALA A 784 -21.98 -8.39 17.90
C ALA A 784 -22.06 -7.02 18.60
N GLU A 785 -21.09 -6.16 18.32
CA GLU A 785 -21.01 -4.80 18.83
C GLU A 785 -21.42 -3.79 17.75
N LYS A 786 -20.93 -3.95 16.50
CA LYS A 786 -21.25 -3.07 15.37
C LYS A 786 -22.75 -3.13 14.98
N SER A 787 -23.30 -2.00 14.52
CA SER A 787 -24.71 -1.91 14.11
C SER A 787 -24.98 -2.52 12.74
N TYR A 788 -23.99 -2.50 11.84
CA TYR A 788 -24.09 -3.05 10.49
C TYR A 788 -24.17 -4.58 10.51
N LEU A 789 -23.25 -5.28 11.20
CA LEU A 789 -23.34 -6.73 11.41
C LEU A 789 -24.68 -7.14 12.06
N LYS A 790 -25.21 -6.36 13.01
CA LYS A 790 -26.55 -6.60 13.58
C LYS A 790 -27.67 -6.50 12.54
N CYS A 791 -27.56 -5.60 11.56
CA CYS A 791 -28.50 -5.53 10.43
C CYS A 791 -28.40 -6.79 9.57
N LEU A 792 -27.19 -7.19 9.13
CA LEU A 792 -26.97 -8.40 8.32
C LEU A 792 -27.48 -9.68 9.00
N LEU A 793 -27.23 -9.84 10.31
CA LEU A 793 -27.71 -10.98 11.09
C LEU A 793 -29.24 -11.00 11.24
N ILE A 794 -29.90 -9.84 11.19
CA ILE A 794 -31.37 -9.75 11.17
C ILE A 794 -31.93 -10.00 9.77
N GLN A 795 -31.23 -9.58 8.71
CA GLN A 795 -31.59 -9.91 7.31
C GLN A 795 -31.62 -11.43 7.11
N VAL A 796 -30.61 -12.18 7.59
CA VAL A 796 -30.62 -13.65 7.59
C VAL A 796 -31.88 -14.24 8.24
N ILE A 797 -32.40 -13.62 9.30
CA ILE A 797 -33.64 -14.06 9.97
C ILE A 797 -34.87 -13.68 9.11
N ALA A 798 -34.85 -12.54 8.44
CA ALA A 798 -35.89 -12.13 7.49
C ALA A 798 -35.94 -13.04 6.25
N ASP A 799 -34.81 -13.41 5.67
CA ASP A 799 -34.71 -14.40 4.59
C ASP A 799 -35.17 -15.78 5.04
N ALA A 800 -34.79 -16.23 6.24
CA ALA A 800 -35.31 -17.49 6.79
C ALA A 800 -36.84 -17.46 6.98
N LEU A 801 -37.43 -16.30 7.28
CA LEU A 801 -38.88 -16.12 7.32
C LEU A 801 -39.51 -16.10 5.92
N TYR A 802 -38.86 -15.49 4.93
CA TYR A 802 -39.32 -15.51 3.54
C TYR A 802 -39.19 -16.91 2.90
N TYR A 803 -38.16 -17.67 3.27
CA TYR A 803 -37.93 -19.06 2.90
C TYR A 803 -39.07 -19.96 3.41
N ASN A 804 -39.28 -20.01 4.74
CA ASN A 804 -40.37 -20.76 5.37
C ASN A 804 -40.71 -20.20 6.77
N ALA A 805 -41.59 -19.20 6.81
CA ALA A 805 -42.04 -18.55 8.04
C ALA A 805 -42.51 -19.53 9.14
N SER A 806 -43.16 -20.64 8.77
CA SER A 806 -43.71 -21.60 9.73
C SER A 806 -42.63 -22.45 10.42
N LEU A 807 -41.62 -22.88 9.66
CA LEU A 807 -40.46 -23.62 10.16
C LEU A 807 -39.58 -22.71 11.01
N THR A 808 -39.23 -21.54 10.49
CA THR A 808 -38.37 -20.54 11.14
C THR A 808 -38.97 -20.07 12.46
N LEU A 809 -40.27 -19.70 12.51
CA LEU A 809 -40.91 -19.31 13.76
C LEU A 809 -40.95 -20.45 14.78
N SER A 810 -41.19 -21.70 14.34
CA SER A 810 -41.15 -22.87 15.22
C SER A 810 -39.76 -23.11 15.83
N ILE A 811 -38.70 -22.88 15.06
CA ILE A 811 -37.31 -22.97 15.53
C ILE A 811 -37.00 -21.85 16.54
N LEU A 812 -37.35 -20.60 16.24
CA LEU A 812 -37.14 -19.46 17.14
C LEU A 812 -37.92 -19.60 18.47
N GLN A 813 -39.11 -20.23 18.43
CA GLN A 813 -39.87 -20.60 19.63
C GLN A 813 -39.22 -21.75 20.41
N LYS A 814 -38.74 -22.81 19.72
CA LYS A 814 -38.00 -23.94 20.31
C LYS A 814 -36.72 -23.49 21.03
N LEU A 815 -36.03 -22.49 20.47
CA LEU A 815 -34.84 -21.86 21.06
C LEU A 815 -35.16 -20.86 22.18
N GLY A 816 -36.43 -20.44 22.35
CA GLY A 816 -36.86 -19.50 23.38
C GLY A 816 -36.52 -18.03 23.11
N VAL A 817 -36.08 -17.70 21.89
CA VAL A 817 -35.48 -16.40 21.52
C VAL A 817 -36.38 -15.50 20.68
N ALA A 818 -37.51 -16.00 20.16
CA ALA A 818 -38.38 -15.26 19.26
C ALA A 818 -38.74 -13.85 19.76
N THR A 819 -39.18 -13.72 21.03
CA THR A 819 -39.57 -12.43 21.62
C THR A 819 -38.40 -11.46 21.77
N GLU A 820 -37.20 -11.95 22.04
CA GLU A 820 -35.97 -11.16 22.16
C GLU A 820 -35.59 -10.54 20.81
N ILE A 821 -35.51 -11.39 19.79
CA ILE A 821 -35.15 -11.02 18.40
C ILE A 821 -36.17 -10.05 17.80
N PHE A 822 -37.48 -10.33 17.89
CA PHE A 822 -38.48 -9.43 17.34
C PHE A 822 -38.48 -8.06 18.04
N ASN A 823 -38.27 -8.00 19.36
CA ASN A 823 -38.15 -6.72 20.05
C ASN A 823 -36.90 -5.94 19.62
N LEU A 824 -35.75 -6.61 19.46
CA LEU A 824 -34.52 -5.99 18.94
C LEU A 824 -34.71 -5.47 17.51
N TRP A 825 -35.29 -6.28 16.62
CA TRP A 825 -35.57 -5.89 15.24
C TRP A 825 -36.51 -4.68 15.17
N PHE A 826 -37.61 -4.67 15.91
CA PHE A 826 -38.52 -3.52 15.97
C PHE A 826 -37.86 -2.27 16.57
N GLN A 827 -36.94 -2.42 17.54
CA GLN A 827 -36.15 -1.29 18.06
C GLN A 827 -35.22 -0.72 16.99
N MET A 828 -34.47 -1.56 16.28
CA MET A 828 -33.55 -1.13 15.22
C MET A 828 -34.29 -0.45 14.05
N LEU A 829 -35.47 -0.95 13.67
CA LEU A 829 -36.34 -0.34 12.67
C LEU A 829 -36.92 1.03 13.08
N GLN A 830 -36.99 1.31 14.38
CA GLN A 830 -37.50 2.58 14.94
C GLN A 830 -36.40 3.59 15.27
N GLN A 831 -35.11 3.23 15.12
CA GLN A 831 -33.99 4.14 15.36
C GLN A 831 -33.76 5.05 14.16
N VAL A 832 -33.71 6.36 14.43
CA VAL A 832 -33.58 7.43 13.44
C VAL A 832 -32.43 8.35 13.88
N LYS A 833 -31.52 8.69 12.97
CA LYS A 833 -30.42 9.66 13.19
C LYS A 833 -31.02 11.08 13.37
N LYS A 834 -30.21 12.03 13.87
CA LYS A 834 -30.64 13.43 14.07
C LYS A 834 -31.08 14.14 12.78
N SER A 835 -30.63 13.64 11.62
CA SER A 835 -31.01 14.09 10.28
C SER A 835 -32.43 13.68 9.85
N GLY A 836 -33.08 12.76 10.55
CA GLY A 836 -34.37 12.17 10.15
C GLY A 836 -34.24 10.90 9.30
N LEU A 837 -33.03 10.55 8.86
CA LEU A 837 -32.72 9.29 8.18
C LEU A 837 -32.68 8.11 9.17
N ARG A 838 -33.01 6.90 8.71
CA ARG A 838 -32.94 5.69 9.55
C ARG A 838 -31.49 5.38 9.95
N ALA A 839 -31.29 4.93 11.19
CA ALA A 839 -29.97 4.58 11.69
C ALA A 839 -29.51 3.16 11.28
N ASN A 840 -30.45 2.30 10.88
CA ASN A 840 -30.23 0.90 10.52
C ASN A 840 -31.00 0.56 9.24
N PHE A 841 -30.54 -0.43 8.48
CA PHE A 841 -31.12 -0.85 7.19
C PHE A 841 -31.19 0.34 6.21
N LYS A 842 -30.02 0.85 5.80
CA LYS A 842 -29.93 2.04 4.94
C LYS A 842 -30.14 1.71 3.46
N ARG A 843 -29.55 0.61 2.96
CA ARG A 843 -29.59 0.20 1.55
C ARG A 843 -31.01 -0.18 1.10
N GLU A 844 -31.27 -0.13 -0.20
CA GLU A 844 -32.56 -0.54 -0.76
C GLU A 844 -32.84 -2.03 -0.47
N HIS A 845 -31.88 -2.90 -0.80
CA HIS A 845 -31.98 -4.35 -0.64
C HIS A 845 -32.30 -4.75 0.81
N ASP A 846 -31.63 -4.14 1.80
CA ASP A 846 -31.89 -4.34 3.24
C ASP A 846 -33.39 -4.20 3.59
N LYS A 847 -34.02 -3.14 3.07
CA LYS A 847 -35.42 -2.79 3.32
C LYS A 847 -36.35 -3.77 2.61
N LYS A 848 -36.00 -4.18 1.38
CA LYS A 848 -36.71 -5.19 0.57
C LYS A 848 -36.75 -6.55 1.27
N VAL A 849 -35.61 -7.08 1.70
CA VAL A 849 -35.49 -8.34 2.47
C VAL A 849 -36.31 -8.27 3.75
N CYS A 850 -36.19 -7.19 4.54
CA CYS A 850 -36.96 -7.01 5.76
C CYS A 850 -38.48 -6.94 5.51
N CYS A 851 -38.94 -6.25 4.45
CA CYS A 851 -40.34 -6.21 4.03
C CYS A 851 -40.88 -7.60 3.73
N LEU A 852 -40.16 -8.40 2.95
CA LEU A 852 -40.59 -9.72 2.50
C LEU A 852 -40.64 -10.73 3.67
N GLY A 853 -39.65 -10.70 4.57
CA GLY A 853 -39.65 -11.50 5.80
C GLY A 853 -40.81 -11.17 6.74
N LEU A 854 -41.06 -9.88 7.03
CA LEU A 854 -42.19 -9.45 7.87
C LEU A 854 -43.55 -9.73 7.22
N THR A 855 -43.67 -9.56 5.90
CA THR A 855 -44.90 -9.88 5.15
C THR A 855 -45.22 -11.36 5.22
N SER A 856 -44.20 -12.23 5.14
CA SER A 856 -44.38 -13.69 5.21
C SER A 856 -44.95 -14.17 6.55
N LEU A 857 -44.73 -13.44 7.65
CA LEU A 857 -45.36 -13.70 8.95
C LEU A 857 -46.89 -13.45 8.95
N LEU A 858 -47.40 -12.57 8.09
CA LEU A 858 -48.83 -12.25 8.03
C LEU A 858 -49.67 -13.43 7.52
N LEU A 859 -49.05 -14.36 6.79
CA LEU A 859 -49.66 -15.58 6.25
C LEU A 859 -49.80 -16.71 7.28
N LEU A 860 -49.18 -16.60 8.47
CA LEU A 860 -49.18 -17.65 9.48
C LEU A 860 -50.53 -17.76 10.22
N PRO A 861 -50.98 -18.98 10.59
CA PRO A 861 -52.25 -19.19 11.29
C PRO A 861 -52.26 -18.58 12.70
N ALA A 862 -53.47 -18.35 13.24
CA ALA A 862 -53.69 -17.70 14.53
C ALA A 862 -53.00 -18.43 15.71
N ASP A 863 -52.83 -19.76 15.62
CA ASP A 863 -52.17 -20.58 16.64
C ASP A 863 -50.66 -20.30 16.77
N GLN A 864 -50.03 -19.75 15.72
CA GLN A 864 -48.57 -19.51 15.68
C GLN A 864 -48.20 -18.04 15.94
N LEU A 865 -49.06 -17.08 15.55
CA LEU A 865 -48.79 -15.64 15.72
C LEU A 865 -49.97 -14.91 16.43
N PRO A 866 -49.80 -14.52 17.70
CA PRO A 866 -50.82 -13.79 18.47
C PRO A 866 -51.24 -12.46 17.84
N ALA A 867 -52.48 -12.04 18.09
CA ALA A 867 -53.06 -10.83 17.50
C ALA A 867 -52.27 -9.54 17.83
N GLU A 868 -51.71 -9.41 19.04
CA GLU A 868 -50.87 -8.27 19.42
C GLU A 868 -49.54 -8.21 18.64
N ALA A 869 -48.95 -9.38 18.33
CA ALA A 869 -47.73 -9.47 17.52
C ALA A 869 -48.03 -9.16 16.05
N LEU A 870 -49.13 -9.70 15.52
CA LEU A 870 -49.62 -9.39 14.16
C LEU A 870 -49.80 -7.87 13.96
N GLY A 871 -50.38 -7.17 14.93
CA GLY A 871 -50.55 -5.71 14.88
C GLY A 871 -49.23 -4.93 14.83
N ARG A 872 -48.17 -5.42 15.48
CA ARG A 872 -46.83 -4.81 15.42
C ARG A 872 -46.12 -5.11 14.09
N VAL A 873 -46.13 -6.36 13.65
CA VAL A 873 -45.56 -6.80 12.35
C VAL A 873 -46.19 -6.00 11.21
N PHE A 874 -47.53 -5.85 11.21
CA PHE A 874 -48.24 -5.12 10.17
C PHE A 874 -47.88 -3.63 10.10
N LYS A 875 -47.74 -2.96 11.25
CA LYS A 875 -47.28 -1.56 11.32
C LYS A 875 -45.85 -1.43 10.80
N ALA A 876 -44.93 -2.27 11.28
CA ALA A 876 -43.53 -2.25 10.87
C ALA A 876 -43.33 -2.51 9.37
N ALA A 877 -44.09 -3.45 8.79
CA ALA A 877 -44.08 -3.73 7.35
C ALA A 877 -44.58 -2.54 6.52
N LEU A 878 -45.65 -1.85 6.95
CA LEU A 878 -46.12 -0.63 6.28
C LEU A 878 -45.09 0.50 6.37
N ASP A 879 -44.53 0.74 7.56
CA ASP A 879 -43.54 1.81 7.77
C ASP A 879 -42.27 1.56 6.93
N LEU A 880 -41.86 0.30 6.74
CA LEU A 880 -40.77 -0.08 5.83
C LEU A 880 -41.14 0.08 4.35
N LEU A 881 -42.33 -0.36 3.91
CA LEU A 881 -42.76 -0.22 2.51
C LEU A 881 -42.86 1.25 2.08
N VAL A 882 -43.29 2.14 2.98
CA VAL A 882 -43.30 3.59 2.72
C VAL A 882 -41.87 4.13 2.60
N ALA A 883 -40.97 3.79 3.53
CA ALA A 883 -39.58 4.23 3.46
C ALA A 883 -38.79 3.65 2.25
N TYR A 884 -39.16 2.46 1.79
CA TYR A 884 -38.65 1.87 0.55
C TYR A 884 -39.17 2.64 -0.68
N LYS A 885 -40.47 2.96 -0.71
CA LYS A 885 -41.06 3.78 -1.77
C LYS A 885 -40.40 5.16 -1.88
N ASP A 886 -40.21 5.83 -0.74
CA ASP A 886 -39.68 7.19 -0.72
C ASP A 886 -38.23 7.20 -1.23
N GLN A 887 -37.40 6.22 -0.86
CA GLN A 887 -36.03 6.06 -1.37
C GLN A 887 -35.96 5.78 -2.87
N VAL A 888 -36.73 4.81 -3.39
CA VAL A 888 -36.77 4.50 -4.84
C VAL A 888 -37.21 5.73 -5.65
N ALA A 889 -38.09 6.56 -5.08
CA ALA A 889 -38.53 7.81 -5.68
C ALA A 889 -37.57 8.99 -5.47
N GLU A 890 -36.50 8.85 -4.67
CA GLU A 890 -35.39 9.80 -4.57
C GLU A 890 -34.29 9.44 -5.57
N ALA A 891 -33.82 8.18 -5.56
CA ALA A 891 -32.83 7.67 -6.53
C ALA A 891 -33.24 7.92 -8.00
N ALA A 892 -34.49 7.62 -8.37
CA ALA A 892 -34.98 7.88 -9.73
C ALA A 892 -35.03 9.37 -10.13
N LYS A 893 -34.90 10.32 -9.19
CA LYS A 893 -34.75 11.76 -9.51
C LYS A 893 -33.29 12.19 -9.61
N GLU A 894 -32.39 11.44 -9.00
CA GLU A 894 -30.95 11.65 -9.08
C GLU A 894 -30.48 11.12 -10.44
N GLU A 895 -30.92 9.91 -10.84
CA GLU A 895 -30.76 9.40 -12.22
C GLU A 895 -31.33 10.36 -13.29
N GLU A 896 -32.58 10.85 -13.12
CA GLU A 896 -33.19 11.83 -14.05
C GLU A 896 -32.48 13.20 -14.06
N ALA A 897 -31.63 13.50 -13.07
CA ALA A 897 -30.85 14.75 -13.02
C ALA A 897 -29.45 14.59 -13.63
N GLU A 898 -28.81 13.43 -13.46
CA GLU A 898 -27.52 13.12 -14.09
C GLU A 898 -27.65 12.96 -15.62
N ASP A 899 -28.74 12.36 -16.11
CA ASP A 899 -29.06 12.24 -17.54
C ASP A 899 -29.25 13.60 -18.25
N ASP A 900 -29.61 14.67 -17.52
CA ASP A 900 -29.86 16.02 -18.08
C ASP A 900 -28.60 16.94 -18.04
N ASP A 901 -27.53 16.55 -17.33
CA ASP A 901 -26.27 17.32 -17.17
C ASP A 901 -25.07 16.77 -17.98
N ASP A 902 -25.17 15.62 -18.67
CA ASP A 902 -24.08 15.02 -19.49
C ASP A 902 -23.71 15.84 -20.77
N ASP A 903 -24.49 16.86 -21.14
CA ASP A 903 -24.12 17.83 -22.20
C ASP A 903 -23.20 18.97 -21.67
N GLY A 904 -22.65 18.84 -20.46
CA GLY A 904 -22.09 19.92 -19.62
C GLY A 904 -20.58 19.90 -19.28
N MET A 905 -19.73 19.24 -20.06
CA MET A 905 -18.29 19.04 -19.78
C MET A 905 -17.43 20.33 -19.62
N ASP A 906 -17.29 20.87 -18.39
CA ASP A 906 -16.14 21.66 -17.90
C ASP A 906 -16.14 21.83 -16.36
N GLY A 907 -14.97 21.80 -15.73
CA GLY A 907 -14.79 22.33 -14.36
C GLY A 907 -14.10 21.44 -13.32
N PHE A 908 -12.76 21.48 -13.30
CA PHE A 908 -11.96 21.16 -12.10
C PHE A 908 -12.55 21.87 -10.86
N GLN A 909 -12.86 21.14 -9.80
CA GLN A 909 -12.89 21.67 -8.44
C GLN A 909 -11.90 20.90 -7.56
N THR A 910 -11.02 21.68 -6.94
CA THR A 910 -10.04 21.23 -5.95
C THR A 910 -10.65 21.46 -4.57
N ASP A 911 -10.67 20.44 -3.72
CA ASP A 911 -10.74 20.66 -2.28
C ASP A 911 -9.57 19.95 -1.59
N ASP A 912 -8.71 20.75 -0.97
CA ASP A 912 -7.77 20.33 0.06
C ASP A 912 -8.53 20.44 1.41
N GLU A 913 -8.70 19.36 2.18
CA GLU A 913 -8.81 19.47 3.66
C GLU A 913 -8.36 18.15 4.33
N ASP A 914 -7.80 18.26 5.53
CA ASP A 914 -6.89 17.27 6.13
C ASP A 914 -7.61 16.12 6.87
N ASP A 915 -7.04 14.90 6.85
CA ASP A 915 -7.19 13.94 7.96
C ASP A 915 -5.85 13.37 8.46
N ASP A 916 -5.80 13.05 9.74
CA ASP A 916 -4.60 12.85 10.56
C ASP A 916 -4.87 11.74 11.60
N GLY A 917 -4.99 10.50 11.08
CA GLY A 917 -4.54 9.18 11.57
C GLY A 917 -4.73 8.70 13.01
N ASP A 918 -5.05 7.40 13.14
CA ASP A 918 -4.41 6.48 14.10
C ASP A 918 -4.33 5.06 13.50
N GLY A 919 -3.16 4.41 13.56
CA GLY A 919 -2.88 3.14 12.87
C GLY A 919 -2.03 2.22 13.75
N SER A 920 -2.60 1.09 14.16
CA SER A 920 -2.03 0.20 15.18
C SER A 920 -0.87 -0.68 14.67
N ASP A 921 0.20 -0.77 15.47
CA ASP A 921 1.37 -1.62 15.22
C ASP A 921 1.03 -3.13 15.15
N LYS A 922 1.63 -3.86 14.18
CA LYS A 922 1.92 -5.31 14.28
C LYS A 922 3.40 -5.56 13.98
N GLU A 923 4.09 -6.27 14.89
CA GLU A 923 5.54 -6.53 14.82
C GLU A 923 5.93 -7.68 13.88
N MET A 924 6.88 -7.38 12.97
CA MET A 924 7.93 -8.24 12.40
C MET A 924 9.05 -7.30 11.89
N GLY A 925 10.35 -7.65 11.81
CA GLY A 925 11.13 -8.75 12.38
C GLY A 925 12.50 -8.20 12.85
N VAL A 926 13.60 -8.98 12.88
CA VAL A 926 14.94 -8.44 13.25
C VAL A 926 16.13 -8.96 12.40
N ASP A 927 16.80 -8.01 11.74
CA ASP A 927 18.20 -7.85 11.32
C ASP A 927 19.09 -9.04 10.87
N THR A 928 19.72 -8.84 9.70
CA THR A 928 21.18 -9.00 9.53
C THR A 928 21.82 -7.73 8.94
N GLU A 929 23.06 -7.43 9.36
CA GLU A 929 23.72 -6.11 9.17
C GLU A 929 24.24 -5.83 7.73
N ASP A 930 24.13 -4.56 7.33
CA ASP A 930 24.82 -3.79 6.25
C ASP A 930 24.02 -3.24 5.03
N GLY A 931 22.68 -3.41 4.98
CA GLY A 931 21.78 -2.54 4.19
C GLY A 931 21.60 -1.14 4.80
N ASP A 932 21.33 -0.09 4.01
CA ASP A 932 21.20 1.29 4.52
C ASP A 932 19.81 1.43 5.21
N GLU A 933 19.79 1.65 6.54
CA GLU A 933 18.61 1.70 7.44
C GLU A 933 17.52 2.76 7.08
N ALA A 934 17.55 3.34 5.88
CA ALA A 934 16.52 4.19 5.30
C ALA A 934 15.46 3.41 4.50
N ASP A 935 15.70 2.12 4.25
CA ASP A 935 14.87 1.33 3.34
C ASP A 935 13.50 0.99 3.95
N SER A 936 13.35 0.75 5.26
CA SER A 936 12.03 0.48 5.85
C SER A 936 11.04 1.65 5.77
N ILE A 937 11.51 2.89 6.00
CA ILE A 937 10.69 4.10 5.92
C ILE A 937 10.35 4.43 4.45
N LYS A 938 11.25 4.09 3.52
CA LYS A 938 10.97 4.20 2.09
C LYS A 938 10.02 3.11 1.61
N LEU A 939 10.21 1.85 2.01
CA LEU A 939 9.33 0.73 1.67
C LEU A 939 7.91 0.95 2.21
N GLN A 940 7.73 1.52 3.41
CA GLN A 940 6.41 2.00 3.84
C GLN A 940 5.86 3.10 2.92
N LYS A 941 6.65 4.11 2.56
CA LYS A 941 6.22 5.15 1.61
C LYS A 941 6.04 4.68 0.17
N LEU A 942 6.67 3.57 -0.22
CA LEU A 942 6.55 2.95 -1.52
C LEU A 942 5.38 1.97 -1.55
N ALA A 943 5.05 1.34 -0.43
CA ALA A 943 3.77 0.68 -0.24
C ALA A 943 2.61 1.71 -0.24
N GLU A 944 2.78 2.88 0.38
CA GLU A 944 1.84 4.01 0.26
C GLU A 944 1.76 4.55 -1.19
N GLN A 945 2.88 4.67 -1.91
CA GLN A 945 2.89 5.15 -3.30
C GLN A 945 2.44 4.10 -4.34
N ALA A 946 2.64 2.80 -4.07
CA ALA A 946 2.07 1.70 -4.85
C ALA A 946 0.57 1.52 -4.54
N LYS A 947 0.14 1.77 -3.30
CA LYS A 947 -1.28 1.96 -2.97
C LYS A 947 -1.88 3.15 -3.74
N ALA A 948 -1.16 4.25 -3.91
CA ALA A 948 -1.59 5.38 -4.73
C ALA A 948 -1.66 5.11 -6.26
N PHE A 949 -1.27 3.91 -6.71
CA PHE A 949 -1.50 3.39 -8.06
C PHE A 949 -2.60 2.32 -8.13
N ARG A 950 -3.20 1.92 -6.99
CA ARG A 950 -4.50 1.24 -6.99
C ARG A 950 -5.58 2.29 -7.29
N PRO A 951 -6.67 1.95 -8.02
CA PRO A 951 -7.91 2.68 -7.89
C PRO A 951 -8.29 2.78 -6.41
N ASN A 952 -8.87 3.90 -6.03
CA ASN A 952 -9.14 4.22 -4.63
C ASN A 952 -10.16 3.20 -4.06
N ASP A 953 -9.70 2.31 -3.20
CA ASP A 953 -10.53 1.45 -2.36
C ASP A 953 -9.83 1.24 -1.01
N SER A 954 -10.61 1.27 0.07
CA SER A 954 -10.18 1.31 1.48
C SER A 954 -9.35 2.54 1.91
N ASP A 955 -10.04 3.67 2.07
CA ASP A 955 -9.86 4.57 3.22
C ASP A 955 -11.21 5.27 3.46
N ASP A 956 -12.12 4.59 4.18
CA ASP A 956 -13.41 5.17 4.57
C ASP A 956 -13.89 4.68 5.94
N ASP A 957 -13.71 5.53 6.95
CA ASP A 957 -14.48 5.49 8.20
C ASP A 957 -14.96 6.94 8.43
N ASP A 958 -16.28 7.14 8.38
CA ASP A 958 -17.05 8.40 8.50
C ASP A 958 -17.32 9.27 7.23
N SER A 959 -17.12 8.82 5.98
CA SER A 959 -17.93 9.29 4.83
C SER A 959 -19.21 8.46 4.70
N ASP A 960 -20.26 8.84 5.43
CA ASP A 960 -21.52 8.07 5.55
C ASP A 960 -22.40 8.06 4.27
N ASP A 961 -21.86 8.52 3.13
CA ASP A 961 -22.53 8.80 1.84
C ASP A 961 -22.06 7.91 0.65
N ASP A 962 -20.95 7.17 0.72
CA ASP A 962 -20.58 6.20 -0.34
C ASP A 962 -21.28 4.84 -0.10
N TYR A 963 -22.46 4.68 -0.70
CA TYR A 963 -23.25 3.45 -0.67
C TYR A 963 -23.06 2.55 -1.91
N SER A 964 -21.92 2.69 -2.59
CA SER A 964 -21.52 1.99 -3.82
C SER A 964 -21.04 0.54 -3.63
N ASP A 965 -21.32 -0.09 -2.48
CA ASP A 965 -21.24 -1.56 -2.29
C ASP A 965 -22.50 -2.24 -2.89
N ASP A 966 -22.78 -1.88 -4.15
CA ASP A 966 -23.67 -2.57 -5.09
C ASP A 966 -22.91 -3.72 -5.75
N GLU A 967 -22.49 -4.67 -4.91
CA GLU A 967 -22.35 -6.06 -5.37
C GLU A 967 -23.74 -6.46 -5.92
N GLU A 968 -23.93 -6.44 -7.25
CA GLU A 968 -25.13 -6.92 -7.95
C GLU A 968 -25.29 -8.46 -7.78
N LEU A 969 -25.50 -8.90 -6.55
CA LEU A 969 -25.82 -10.27 -6.16
C LEU A 969 -27.23 -10.61 -6.69
N GLN A 970 -27.31 -10.96 -7.97
CA GLN A 970 -28.57 -11.24 -8.68
C GLN A 970 -29.33 -12.37 -7.98
N SER A 971 -30.32 -11.99 -7.16
CA SER A 971 -31.06 -12.92 -6.34
C SER A 971 -32.45 -13.20 -6.94
N PRO A 972 -33.05 -14.37 -6.68
CA PRO A 972 -34.47 -14.61 -6.97
C PRO A 972 -35.42 -13.71 -6.17
N ILE A 973 -34.92 -12.91 -5.20
CA ILE A 973 -35.70 -11.89 -4.50
C ILE A 973 -35.90 -10.66 -5.38
N ASP A 974 -35.05 -10.44 -6.39
CA ASP A 974 -35.04 -9.18 -7.11
C ASP A 974 -36.21 -8.98 -8.06
N GLU A 975 -36.67 -10.07 -8.66
CA GLU A 975 -37.91 -10.13 -9.45
C GLU A 975 -39.19 -9.96 -8.60
N VAL A 976 -39.11 -9.93 -7.26
CA VAL A 976 -40.26 -9.90 -6.35
C VAL A 976 -40.55 -8.48 -5.86
N ASP A 977 -41.56 -7.82 -6.45
CA ASP A 977 -42.05 -6.53 -5.98
C ASP A 977 -42.65 -6.63 -4.55
N PRO A 978 -42.11 -5.91 -3.54
CA PRO A 978 -42.58 -6.01 -2.16
C PRO A 978 -44.00 -5.50 -1.92
N PHE A 979 -44.46 -4.51 -2.69
CA PHE A 979 -45.80 -3.95 -2.57
C PHE A 979 -46.86 -4.94 -3.06
N ILE A 980 -46.58 -5.60 -4.20
CA ILE A 980 -47.43 -6.66 -4.74
C ILE A 980 -47.51 -7.84 -3.76
N PHE A 981 -46.35 -8.30 -3.26
CA PHE A 981 -46.28 -9.41 -2.30
C PHE A 981 -47.05 -9.11 -1.00
N PHE A 982 -46.97 -7.89 -0.49
CA PHE A 982 -47.73 -7.43 0.68
C PHE A 982 -49.24 -7.41 0.44
N VAL A 983 -49.70 -6.86 -0.69
CA VAL A 983 -51.12 -6.79 -1.01
C VAL A 983 -51.74 -8.16 -1.24
N ASP A 984 -51.03 -9.08 -1.92
CA ASP A 984 -51.53 -10.44 -2.11
C ASP A 984 -51.49 -11.26 -0.81
N SER A 985 -50.50 -11.03 0.06
CA SER A 985 -50.47 -11.64 1.39
C SER A 985 -51.64 -11.18 2.27
N ILE A 986 -52.04 -9.91 2.19
CA ILE A 986 -53.25 -9.40 2.85
C ILE A 986 -54.51 -10.02 2.26
N LYS A 987 -54.63 -10.14 0.94
CA LYS A 987 -55.78 -10.79 0.28
C LYS A 987 -55.88 -12.26 0.71
N ALA A 988 -54.76 -12.97 0.82
CA ALA A 988 -54.69 -14.33 1.33
C ALA A 988 -55.11 -14.42 2.80
N LEU A 989 -54.65 -13.50 3.66
CA LEU A 989 -55.09 -13.42 5.06
C LEU A 989 -56.60 -13.13 5.18
N GLN A 990 -57.13 -12.20 4.37
CA GLN A 990 -58.56 -11.88 4.32
C GLN A 990 -59.41 -13.07 3.86
N ALA A 991 -58.89 -13.89 2.92
CA ALA A 991 -59.58 -15.09 2.43
C ALA A 991 -59.53 -16.27 3.41
N SER A 992 -58.45 -16.40 4.18
CA SER A 992 -58.22 -17.51 5.12
C SER A 992 -58.78 -17.26 6.53
N ASP A 993 -58.66 -16.05 7.06
CA ASP A 993 -59.21 -15.65 8.37
C ASP A 993 -59.82 -14.23 8.34
N PRO A 994 -61.09 -14.10 7.89
CA PRO A 994 -61.77 -12.81 7.81
C PRO A 994 -61.96 -12.11 9.18
N LEU A 995 -62.05 -12.88 10.27
CA LEU A 995 -62.29 -12.34 11.61
C LEU A 995 -61.01 -11.70 12.17
N ARG A 996 -59.85 -12.34 11.97
CA ARG A 996 -58.55 -11.81 12.36
C ARG A 996 -58.18 -10.57 11.55
N PHE A 997 -58.50 -10.55 10.25
CA PHE A 997 -58.34 -9.34 9.42
C PHE A 997 -59.23 -8.17 9.89
N GLN A 998 -60.50 -8.43 10.23
CA GLN A 998 -61.39 -7.40 10.78
C GLN A 998 -60.89 -6.84 12.12
N ASN A 999 -60.43 -7.70 13.03
CA ASN A 999 -59.85 -7.27 14.30
C ASN A 999 -58.60 -6.41 14.09
N LEU A 1000 -57.68 -6.84 13.21
CA LEU A 1000 -56.49 -6.06 12.84
C LEU A 1000 -56.88 -4.66 12.34
N THR A 1001 -57.80 -4.59 11.37
CA THR A 1001 -58.27 -3.31 10.78
C THR A 1001 -58.88 -2.37 11.83
N GLN A 1002 -59.63 -2.91 12.81
CA GLN A 1002 -60.23 -2.13 13.90
C GLN A 1002 -59.21 -1.65 14.95
N THR A 1003 -58.09 -2.35 15.11
CA THR A 1003 -57.00 -1.96 16.04
C THR A 1003 -55.97 -1.00 15.44
N LEU A 1004 -56.04 -0.71 14.13
CA LEU A 1004 -55.11 0.19 13.46
C LEU A 1004 -55.60 1.64 13.52
N ASP A 1005 -54.67 2.55 13.81
CA ASP A 1005 -54.92 3.99 13.81
C ASP A 1005 -55.20 4.51 12.40
N PHE A 1006 -55.94 5.62 12.30
CA PHE A 1006 -56.35 6.24 11.03
C PHE A 1006 -55.16 6.54 10.09
N HIS A 1007 -53.99 6.84 10.65
CA HIS A 1007 -52.74 7.03 9.91
C HIS A 1007 -52.31 5.74 9.17
N TYR A 1008 -52.21 4.61 9.88
CA TYR A 1008 -51.85 3.31 9.29
C TYR A 1008 -52.91 2.79 8.31
N GLN A 1009 -54.19 3.10 8.53
CA GLN A 1009 -55.25 2.81 7.56
C GLN A 1009 -55.07 3.62 6.26
N ALA A 1010 -54.63 4.88 6.34
CA ALA A 1010 -54.31 5.69 5.16
C ALA A 1010 -53.06 5.17 4.43
N LEU A 1011 -52.00 4.81 5.15
CA LEU A 1011 -50.79 4.21 4.57
C LEU A 1011 -51.09 2.89 3.83
N ALA A 1012 -51.88 2.00 4.45
CA ALA A 1012 -52.28 0.73 3.82
C ALA A 1012 -53.05 0.94 2.51
N ASN A 1013 -53.93 1.94 2.44
CA ASN A 1013 -54.64 2.29 1.22
C ASN A 1013 -53.70 2.90 0.15
N GLY A 1014 -52.72 3.72 0.55
CA GLY A 1014 -51.71 4.28 -0.36
C GLY A 1014 -50.80 3.21 -0.95
N VAL A 1015 -50.32 2.27 -0.12
CA VAL A 1015 -49.55 1.09 -0.54
C VAL A 1015 -50.36 0.21 -1.50
N ALA A 1016 -51.65 -0.02 -1.22
CA ALA A 1016 -52.51 -0.81 -2.10
C ALA A 1016 -52.75 -0.15 -3.47
N GLN A 1017 -52.82 1.18 -3.55
CA GLN A 1017 -52.88 1.91 -4.81
C GLN A 1017 -51.56 1.82 -5.58
N HIS A 1018 -50.43 1.97 -4.89
CA HIS A 1018 -49.09 1.86 -5.48
C HIS A 1018 -48.81 0.47 -6.07
N ALA A 1019 -49.18 -0.60 -5.34
CA ALA A 1019 -49.02 -1.97 -5.82
C ALA A 1019 -49.80 -2.25 -7.12
N GLU A 1020 -50.97 -1.63 -7.30
CA GLU A 1020 -51.76 -1.78 -8.53
C GLU A 1020 -51.17 -0.95 -9.70
N GLN A 1021 -50.47 0.16 -9.42
CA GLN A 1021 -49.69 0.89 -10.43
C GLN A 1021 -48.48 0.06 -10.89
N ARG A 1022 -47.67 -0.45 -9.95
CA ARG A 1022 -46.53 -1.35 -10.23
C ARG A 1022 -46.91 -2.58 -11.04
N ARG A 1023 -48.10 -3.15 -10.80
CA ARG A 1023 -48.63 -4.28 -11.61
C ARG A 1023 -48.79 -3.94 -13.08
N VAL A 1024 -49.31 -2.75 -13.39
CA VAL A 1024 -49.54 -2.29 -14.76
C VAL A 1024 -48.20 -1.96 -15.43
N GLU A 1025 -47.24 -1.40 -14.69
CA GLU A 1025 -45.86 -1.16 -15.15
C GLU A 1025 -45.15 -2.46 -15.50
N ILE A 1026 -45.11 -3.44 -14.59
CA ILE A 1026 -44.48 -4.75 -14.81
C ILE A 1026 -45.15 -5.52 -15.96
N GLU A 1027 -46.47 -5.41 -16.15
CA GLU A 1027 -47.17 -6.01 -17.29
C GLU A 1027 -46.80 -5.34 -18.62
N LYS A 1028 -46.59 -4.01 -18.62
CA LYS A 1028 -46.09 -3.25 -19.78
C LYS A 1028 -44.63 -3.60 -20.10
N GLU A 1029 -43.74 -3.60 -19.11
CA GLU A 1029 -42.33 -4.01 -19.26
C GLU A 1029 -42.21 -5.44 -19.80
N ARG A 1030 -43.05 -6.37 -19.32
CA ARG A 1030 -43.09 -7.74 -19.85
C ARG A 1030 -43.56 -7.79 -21.30
N MET A 1031 -44.52 -6.96 -21.70
CA MET A 1031 -44.92 -6.85 -23.11
C MET A 1031 -43.82 -6.21 -23.98
N GLU A 1032 -43.07 -5.25 -23.45
CA GLU A 1032 -41.95 -4.59 -24.15
C GLU A 1032 -40.75 -5.53 -24.30
N LYS A 1033 -40.33 -6.25 -23.23
CA LYS A 1033 -39.31 -7.31 -23.28
C LYS A 1033 -39.73 -8.44 -24.23
N ALA A 1034 -40.99 -8.88 -24.19
CA ALA A 1034 -41.51 -9.90 -25.12
C ALA A 1034 -41.51 -9.43 -26.59
N ALA A 1035 -41.80 -8.15 -26.85
CA ALA A 1035 -41.70 -7.57 -28.19
C ALA A 1035 -40.24 -7.49 -28.68
N ALA A 1036 -39.30 -7.15 -27.80
CA ALA A 1036 -37.87 -7.14 -28.10
C ALA A 1036 -37.33 -8.54 -28.46
N THR A 1037 -37.64 -9.58 -27.67
CA THR A 1037 -37.24 -10.98 -27.97
C THR A 1037 -37.91 -11.60 -29.21
N VAL A 1038 -38.90 -10.92 -29.81
CA VAL A 1038 -39.51 -11.31 -31.10
C VAL A 1038 -38.92 -10.52 -32.27
N ALA A 1039 -38.13 -9.48 -31.98
CA ALA A 1039 -37.43 -8.65 -32.96
C ALA A 1039 -35.92 -8.99 -33.09
N SER A 1040 -35.32 -9.60 -32.06
CA SER A 1040 -33.99 -10.22 -32.06
C SER A 1040 -34.00 -11.64 -32.62
#